data_AF-O24820-F1
#
_entry.id   AF-O24820-F1
#
_cell.length_a   1.000
_cell.length_b   1.000
_cell.length_c   1.000
_cell.angle_alpha   90.00
_cell.angle_beta   90.00
_cell.angle_gamma   90.00
#
_symmetry.space_group_name_H-M   'P 1'
#
loop_
_entity.id
_entity.type
_entity.pdbx_description
1 polymer ?
#
loop_
_entity_poly.entity_id
_entity_poly.type
_entity_poly.pdbx_seq_one_letter_code
_entity_poly.pdbx_strand_id
1 'polypeptide(L)'
;MEKKLILKHFNSITPENEIEPSELLINENTYNFSKADSFVNFAISNNMTIRGHTLVWHQQTPDWFFKDSNGNTLSKDALLSRLKQYIYDVVGRYKGKVYAWDVVNEAIDEGQSDGYRRSNWYNICGPEYIEKAFIWAHEADPNAKLFYNDYNTENSQKRQFIYNLIKSLKEKGVPIHGVGLQCHINLDWPSISEIENTIKLFSSIPGIEIHITELDMSFYQWGSSTNYAVPPRELLIKQAQRYKELFDLFKKYKNVVTNVTFWGLKDDYSWLSKNYGKKDYPLLFDENYMSKYAFWSLIDPSIVPTTTTLPTPPEIQLPTLTPTPTASVTPTPTVTPTPTVTVTPTPTPTPTPTVTATPTPTPTPVSTPATSGQIKVLYANKETNSTTNTIRPWLKVVNTGSSSIDLSRVTIRYWYTVDGDKAQSAVSDWAQIGASNVTFKFVKLSSSVSGADYYLEIGFKSGAGQLQPGKDTGEIQIRFNKSDWSNYNQGNDWSWIQSMTSYGENMKVTAYIDGVLVWGQEPTGATAAPIATPTPTPAPTATPTPTSTPTPTPTAAPTITPTPTITATPAPTPAPTSTPAYLDDTNDDWLYVSGNKIVDKDGRPVWLTGVNWFGYNTGTNVFDGVWSCNLKSTLAEIANRGFNLLRVPISAELILNWSQGIYPKPNINYYVNPELEGKNSLEVFDIVVQTCKEVGLKIMLDIHSIKTDAMGHIYPVWYDEKFTPEDFYKACEWITNRYKNDDTIIAFDLKNEPHGKPWQDTTFAKWDNSTDINNWKYAAETCAKRILNINPNLLIVIEGIEAYPKDDVTWTSKSSSDYYSTWWGGNLRGVRKYPINLGKYQNKVVYSPHDYGPSVYQQPWFYPGFTKESLLQDCWRPNWAYIMEENIAPLLIGEWGGHLDGADNEKWMKYLRDYIIENHIHHTFWCFNANSGDTGGLVGYDFTTWDEKKYSFLKPALWQDSQGRFVGLDHKRPLGTNGKNINITTYYNNNEPEPVPATK
;
A
#
# COMPACT_ATOMS: atom_id res chain seq x y z
N MET A 1 -6.87 -12.14 6.23
CA MET A 1 -6.17 -12.54 4.98
C MET A 1 -5.12 -13.64 5.22
N GLU A 2 -4.41 -13.57 6.34
CA GLU A 2 -3.32 -14.42 6.85
C GLU A 2 -3.42 -15.89 6.43
N LYS A 3 -4.54 -16.58 6.70
CA LYS A 3 -4.70 -18.01 6.37
C LYS A 3 -4.35 -18.35 4.91
N LYS A 4 -4.72 -17.50 3.95
CA LYS A 4 -4.39 -17.73 2.53
C LYS A 4 -2.89 -17.55 2.25
N LEU A 5 -2.24 -16.60 2.92
CA LEU A 5 -0.82 -16.31 2.74
C LEU A 5 0.05 -17.39 3.39
N ILE A 6 -0.27 -17.76 4.63
CA ILE A 6 0.37 -18.84 5.40
C ILE A 6 0.36 -20.14 4.59
N LEU A 7 -0.82 -20.59 4.15
CA LEU A 7 -0.98 -21.86 3.43
C LEU A 7 -0.42 -21.87 2.01
N LYS A 8 -0.08 -20.70 1.44
CA LYS A 8 0.51 -20.58 0.10
C LYS A 8 2.04 -20.55 0.12
N HIS A 9 2.64 -20.02 1.19
CA HIS A 9 4.07 -19.69 1.23
C HIS A 9 4.86 -20.40 2.33
N PHE A 10 4.21 -21.01 3.31
CA PHE A 10 4.86 -21.63 4.47
C PHE A 10 4.34 -23.07 4.69
N ASN A 11 5.18 -23.93 5.26
CA ASN A 11 4.85 -25.33 5.60
C ASN A 11 4.91 -25.62 7.11
N SER A 12 5.39 -24.65 7.91
CA SER A 12 5.50 -24.72 9.36
C SER A 12 5.06 -23.40 9.98
N ILE A 13 4.60 -23.44 11.24
CA ILE A 13 4.34 -22.23 12.05
C ILE A 13 4.98 -22.33 13.44
N THR A 14 5.29 -21.17 14.02
CA THR A 14 5.60 -20.96 15.43
C THR A 14 4.59 -19.91 15.96
N PRO A 15 3.82 -20.16 17.03
CA PRO A 15 2.74 -19.23 17.46
C PRO A 15 3.18 -17.92 18.13
N GLU A 16 4.39 -17.43 17.85
CA GLU A 16 5.03 -16.33 18.60
C GLU A 16 4.87 -16.54 20.13
N ASN A 17 4.31 -15.56 20.84
CA ASN A 17 4.10 -15.60 22.30
C ASN A 17 3.04 -16.62 22.77
N GLU A 18 2.23 -17.19 21.88
CA GLU A 18 0.93 -17.80 22.24
C GLU A 18 1.03 -19.24 22.81
N ILE A 19 2.25 -19.75 23.01
CA ILE A 19 2.58 -20.99 23.73
C ILE A 19 3.57 -20.72 24.90
N GLU A 20 3.89 -19.45 25.18
CA GLU A 20 4.78 -19.07 26.28
C GLU A 20 4.14 -19.22 27.67
N PRO A 21 4.96 -19.25 28.74
CA PRO A 21 4.44 -19.43 30.09
C PRO A 21 3.49 -18.30 30.50
N SER A 22 3.67 -17.05 30.07
CA SER A 22 2.78 -15.94 30.43
C SER A 22 1.37 -16.03 29.84
N GLU A 23 1.23 -16.55 28.62
CA GLU A 23 -0.08 -16.74 27.98
C GLU A 23 -0.76 -18.05 28.43
N LEU A 24 0.04 -19.08 28.72
CA LEU A 24 -0.47 -20.38 29.17
C LEU A 24 -0.85 -20.42 30.67
N LEU A 25 -0.14 -19.74 31.56
CA LEU A 25 -0.28 -19.92 33.02
C LEU A 25 -1.16 -18.87 33.69
N ILE A 26 -2.37 -19.27 34.11
CA ILE A 26 -3.27 -18.41 34.90
C ILE A 26 -2.83 -18.37 36.37
N ASN A 27 -2.66 -19.55 36.98
CA ASN A 27 -2.19 -19.75 38.35
C ASN A 27 -1.67 -21.20 38.51
N GLU A 28 -1.27 -21.61 39.71
CA GLU A 28 -0.70 -22.94 39.96
C GLU A 28 -1.64 -24.08 39.51
N ASN A 29 -1.16 -24.89 38.57
CA ASN A 29 -1.88 -25.98 37.90
C ASN A 29 -3.11 -25.55 37.05
N THR A 30 -3.30 -24.25 36.76
CA THR A 30 -4.42 -23.74 35.95
C THR A 30 -3.94 -23.05 34.69
N TYR A 31 -4.41 -23.53 33.53
CA TYR A 31 -3.90 -23.15 32.21
C TYR A 31 -4.95 -22.53 31.27
N ASN A 32 -4.52 -21.64 30.39
CA ASN A 32 -5.28 -21.14 29.24
C ASN A 32 -4.73 -21.70 27.91
N PHE A 33 -5.08 -22.95 27.58
CA PHE A 33 -4.66 -23.55 26.31
C PHE A 33 -5.43 -23.05 25.08
N SER A 34 -6.42 -22.16 25.20
CA SER A 34 -7.37 -21.85 24.11
C SER A 34 -6.72 -21.33 22.82
N LYS A 35 -5.74 -20.42 22.94
CA LYS A 35 -4.97 -19.89 21.80
C LYS A 35 -4.01 -20.94 21.23
N ALA A 36 -3.23 -21.58 22.10
CA ALA A 36 -2.28 -22.62 21.74
C ALA A 36 -2.94 -23.80 21.00
N ASP A 37 -4.08 -24.28 21.50
CA ASP A 37 -4.93 -25.29 20.85
C ASP A 37 -5.41 -24.81 19.48
N SER A 38 -5.77 -23.52 19.31
CA SER A 38 -6.16 -22.95 18.02
C SER A 38 -5.04 -23.07 16.98
N PHE A 39 -3.81 -22.67 17.33
CA PHE A 39 -2.66 -22.80 16.42
C PHE A 39 -2.27 -24.26 16.13
N VAL A 40 -2.28 -25.14 17.15
CA VAL A 40 -1.99 -26.58 16.97
C VAL A 40 -3.05 -27.25 16.10
N ASN A 41 -4.33 -26.98 16.34
CA ASN A 41 -5.42 -27.50 15.52
C ASN A 41 -5.37 -26.90 14.10
N PHE A 42 -5.00 -25.63 13.93
CA PHE A 42 -4.78 -25.04 12.61
C PHE A 42 -3.67 -25.78 11.85
N ALA A 43 -2.51 -26.01 12.46
CA ALA A 43 -1.39 -26.68 11.79
C ALA A 43 -1.79 -28.09 11.32
N ILE A 44 -2.35 -28.90 12.23
CA ILE A 44 -2.84 -30.26 11.94
C ILE A 44 -3.91 -30.24 10.83
N SER A 45 -4.90 -29.34 10.92
CA SER A 45 -6.04 -29.30 9.98
C SER A 45 -5.66 -28.85 8.56
N ASN A 46 -4.42 -28.41 8.32
CA ASN A 46 -3.94 -27.99 7.01
C ASN A 46 -2.58 -28.63 6.65
N ASN A 47 -2.22 -29.77 7.29
CA ASN A 47 -0.98 -30.53 7.07
C ASN A 47 0.34 -29.71 7.24
N MET A 48 0.35 -28.72 8.14
CA MET A 48 1.56 -27.97 8.50
C MET A 48 2.22 -28.54 9.76
N THR A 49 3.54 -28.38 9.89
CA THR A 49 4.22 -28.62 11.18
C THR A 49 4.07 -27.43 12.12
N ILE A 50 4.11 -27.68 13.43
CA ILE A 50 4.08 -26.61 14.45
C ILE A 50 5.22 -26.77 15.46
N ARG A 51 5.92 -25.66 15.70
CA ARG A 51 7.02 -25.52 16.66
C ARG A 51 6.49 -24.86 17.93
N GLY A 52 6.85 -25.41 19.09
CA GLY A 52 6.51 -24.84 20.38
C GLY A 52 7.57 -23.86 20.85
N HIS A 53 7.19 -22.60 21.04
CA HIS A 53 7.99 -21.54 21.64
C HIS A 53 7.19 -20.94 22.80
N THR A 54 7.68 -20.91 24.05
CA THR A 54 8.87 -21.59 24.59
C THR A 54 8.58 -22.07 26.01
N LEU A 55 9.24 -23.14 26.47
CA LEU A 55 8.95 -23.73 27.79
C LEU A 55 9.56 -22.95 28.96
N VAL A 56 10.76 -22.39 28.79
CA VAL A 56 11.47 -21.67 29.86
C VAL A 56 12.11 -20.40 29.30
N TRP A 57 11.58 -19.25 29.69
CA TRP A 57 12.16 -17.95 29.34
C TRP A 57 12.25 -17.03 30.57
N HIS A 58 13.15 -16.06 30.51
CA HIS A 58 13.44 -15.15 31.62
C HIS A 58 12.51 -13.92 31.66
N GLN A 59 11.94 -13.54 30.52
CA GLN A 59 11.15 -12.32 30.36
C GLN A 59 9.64 -12.54 30.58
N GLN A 60 9.10 -13.65 30.05
CA GLN A 60 7.66 -13.95 30.03
C GLN A 60 7.30 -15.24 30.79
N THR A 61 7.94 -15.45 31.96
CA THR A 61 7.43 -16.35 33.00
C THR A 61 6.71 -15.54 34.09
N PRO A 62 5.45 -15.86 34.46
CA PRO A 62 4.72 -15.13 35.48
C PRO A 62 5.44 -15.04 36.83
N ASP A 63 5.40 -13.85 37.42
CA ASP A 63 6.13 -13.48 38.63
C ASP A 63 5.71 -14.31 39.87
N TRP A 64 4.51 -14.89 39.86
CA TRP A 64 4.02 -15.83 40.89
C TRP A 64 4.65 -17.22 40.79
N PHE A 65 5.13 -17.64 39.60
CA PHE A 65 5.65 -19.00 39.40
C PHE A 65 6.89 -19.27 40.26
N PHE A 66 7.65 -18.22 40.57
CA PHE A 66 8.82 -18.25 41.43
C PHE A 66 8.50 -18.14 42.94
N LYS A 67 7.22 -18.06 43.32
CA LYS A 67 6.79 -17.71 44.68
C LYS A 67 5.86 -18.74 45.33
N ASP A 68 5.84 -18.78 46.65
CA ASP A 68 4.85 -19.50 47.46
C ASP A 68 3.53 -18.71 47.56
N SER A 69 2.53 -19.28 48.22
CA SER A 69 1.22 -18.64 48.46
C SER A 69 1.25 -17.42 49.40
N ASN A 70 2.39 -17.16 50.05
CA ASN A 70 2.62 -15.99 50.90
C ASN A 70 3.44 -14.90 50.17
N GLY A 71 3.90 -15.16 48.95
CA GLY A 71 4.74 -14.27 48.15
C GLY A 71 6.26 -14.43 48.34
N ASN A 72 6.71 -15.39 49.16
CA ASN A 72 8.14 -15.68 49.36
C ASN A 72 8.71 -16.40 48.14
N THR A 73 9.99 -16.17 47.81
CA THR A 73 10.70 -16.94 46.78
C THR A 73 10.73 -18.43 47.12
N LEU A 74 10.42 -19.29 46.14
CA LEU A 74 10.48 -20.75 46.29
C LEU A 74 11.90 -21.25 46.60
N SER A 75 11.97 -22.40 47.27
CA SER A 75 13.19 -23.22 47.30
C SER A 75 13.49 -23.82 45.91
N LYS A 76 14.76 -24.14 45.68
CA LYS A 76 15.22 -24.84 44.47
C LYS A 76 14.36 -26.06 44.13
N ASP A 77 14.13 -26.95 45.09
CA ASP A 77 13.42 -28.21 44.86
C ASP A 77 11.92 -27.98 44.56
N ALA A 78 11.32 -26.95 45.15
CA ALA A 78 9.93 -26.56 44.86
C ALA A 78 9.80 -25.96 43.46
N LEU A 79 10.70 -25.04 43.05
CA LEU A 79 10.69 -24.47 41.71
C LEU A 79 11.00 -25.52 40.63
N LEU A 80 11.95 -26.42 40.89
CA LEU A 80 12.24 -27.56 40.01
C LEU A 80 11.04 -28.51 39.89
N SER A 81 10.34 -28.79 40.99
CA SER A 81 9.12 -29.63 40.95
C SER A 81 7.98 -28.97 40.17
N ARG A 82 7.76 -27.66 40.36
CA ARG A 82 6.75 -26.88 39.62
C ARG A 82 7.09 -26.78 38.13
N LEU A 83 8.38 -26.60 37.79
CA LEU A 83 8.88 -26.65 36.41
C LEU A 83 8.69 -28.04 35.78
N LYS A 84 8.92 -29.13 36.52
CA LYS A 84 8.65 -30.48 36.01
C LYS A 84 7.18 -30.66 35.66
N GLN A 85 6.27 -30.28 36.57
CA GLN A 85 4.84 -30.39 36.33
C GLN A 85 4.41 -29.56 35.12
N TYR A 86 4.86 -28.31 35.03
CA TYR A 86 4.60 -27.42 33.89
C TYR A 86 5.00 -28.04 32.55
N ILE A 87 6.23 -28.54 32.44
CA ILE A 87 6.73 -29.17 31.20
C ILE A 87 5.92 -30.43 30.87
N TYR A 88 5.58 -31.24 31.85
CA TYR A 88 4.73 -32.43 31.65
C TYR A 88 3.33 -32.08 31.17
N ASP A 89 2.70 -31.05 31.72
CA ASP A 89 1.36 -30.61 31.33
C ASP A 89 1.35 -30.05 29.88
N VAL A 90 2.29 -29.15 29.56
CA VAL A 90 2.34 -28.47 28.27
C VAL A 90 2.85 -29.38 27.15
N VAL A 91 4.00 -30.05 27.34
CA VAL A 91 4.55 -30.96 26.32
C VAL A 91 3.69 -32.22 26.21
N GLY A 92 3.16 -32.74 27.33
CA GLY A 92 2.25 -33.88 27.33
C GLY A 92 0.94 -33.63 26.58
N ARG A 93 0.36 -32.42 26.69
CA ARG A 93 -0.83 -32.01 25.92
C ARG A 93 -0.62 -32.06 24.41
N TYR A 94 0.58 -31.67 23.95
CA TYR A 94 0.92 -31.54 22.54
C TYR A 94 1.82 -32.67 22.00
N LYS A 95 1.93 -33.76 22.77
CA LYS A 95 2.67 -34.98 22.41
C LYS A 95 2.27 -35.50 21.02
N GLY A 96 3.26 -35.69 20.15
CA GLY A 96 3.07 -36.12 18.76
C GLY A 96 2.41 -35.10 17.83
N LYS A 97 2.20 -33.85 18.27
CA LYS A 97 1.63 -32.74 17.48
C LYS A 97 2.64 -31.64 17.20
N VAL A 98 3.41 -31.26 18.23
CA VAL A 98 4.52 -30.31 18.12
C VAL A 98 5.79 -31.06 17.76
N TYR A 99 6.42 -30.75 16.62
CA TYR A 99 7.59 -31.50 16.12
C TYR A 99 8.90 -31.10 16.81
N ALA A 100 8.95 -29.88 17.32
CA ALA A 100 10.12 -29.32 17.98
C ALA A 100 9.73 -28.29 19.06
N TRP A 101 10.47 -28.27 20.16
CA TRP A 101 10.31 -27.32 21.26
C TRP A 101 11.56 -26.49 21.47
N ASP A 102 11.39 -25.17 21.62
CA ASP A 102 12.33 -24.38 22.43
C ASP A 102 12.09 -24.72 23.90
N VAL A 103 13.07 -25.40 24.49
CA VAL A 103 12.98 -25.84 25.89
C VAL A 103 13.46 -24.74 26.82
N VAL A 104 14.52 -24.02 26.42
CA VAL A 104 15.03 -22.86 27.14
C VAL A 104 15.39 -21.77 26.14
N ASN A 105 14.89 -20.57 26.39
CA ASN A 105 15.15 -19.36 25.63
C ASN A 105 16.03 -18.40 26.44
N GLU A 106 17.10 -17.89 25.81
CA GLU A 106 17.90 -16.75 26.27
C GLU A 106 18.52 -16.88 27.68
N ALA A 107 18.97 -18.08 28.04
CA ALA A 107 19.66 -18.32 29.31
C ALA A 107 21.09 -17.74 29.36
N ILE A 108 21.65 -17.30 28.22
CA ILE A 108 22.98 -16.70 28.15
C ILE A 108 22.90 -15.16 28.12
N ASP A 109 23.86 -14.54 28.81
CA ASP A 109 24.10 -13.10 28.90
C ASP A 109 25.63 -12.90 28.83
N GLU A 110 26.11 -12.31 27.73
CA GLU A 110 27.53 -12.06 27.49
C GLU A 110 28.15 -11.06 28.48
N GLY A 111 27.34 -10.31 29.24
CA GLY A 111 27.81 -9.45 30.34
C GLY A 111 28.24 -10.23 31.59
N GLN A 112 27.95 -11.53 31.68
CA GLN A 112 28.30 -12.37 32.82
C GLN A 112 29.62 -13.13 32.59
N SER A 113 30.46 -13.21 33.63
CA SER A 113 31.76 -13.90 33.57
C SER A 113 31.67 -15.42 33.37
N ASP A 114 30.57 -16.04 33.78
CA ASP A 114 30.20 -17.44 33.53
C ASP A 114 29.18 -17.61 32.38
N GLY A 115 28.79 -16.49 31.75
CA GLY A 115 27.82 -16.45 30.65
C GLY A 115 26.35 -16.64 31.02
N TYR A 116 25.99 -17.00 32.25
CA TYR A 116 24.59 -17.33 32.59
C TYR A 116 23.77 -16.13 33.08
N ARG A 117 22.69 -15.81 32.36
CA ARG A 117 21.76 -14.71 32.70
C ARG A 117 21.19 -14.86 34.12
N ARG A 118 21.24 -13.79 34.91
CA ARG A 118 20.81 -13.74 36.32
C ARG A 118 19.28 -13.68 36.52
N SER A 119 18.56 -14.53 35.80
CA SER A 119 17.11 -14.68 35.93
C SER A 119 16.73 -15.35 37.26
N ASN A 120 15.45 -15.26 37.65
CA ASN A 120 14.94 -15.98 38.83
C ASN A 120 15.23 -17.50 38.73
N TRP A 121 15.16 -18.09 37.54
CA TRP A 121 15.54 -19.48 37.28
C TRP A 121 16.99 -19.76 37.72
N TYR A 122 17.95 -18.94 37.29
CA TYR A 122 19.36 -19.11 37.66
C TYR A 122 19.60 -18.82 39.15
N ASN A 123 19.01 -17.74 39.67
CA ASN A 123 19.24 -17.29 41.05
C ASN A 123 18.68 -18.26 42.10
N ILE A 124 17.65 -19.05 41.75
CA ILE A 124 17.03 -20.04 42.64
C ILE A 124 17.61 -21.45 42.43
N CYS A 125 17.85 -21.87 41.19
CA CYS A 125 18.24 -23.26 40.88
C CYS A 125 19.73 -23.46 40.54
N GLY A 126 20.46 -22.40 40.21
CA GLY A 126 21.69 -22.46 39.41
C GLY A 126 21.42 -22.92 37.96
N PRO A 127 22.44 -23.18 37.13
CA PRO A 127 22.24 -23.57 35.73
C PRO A 127 21.57 -24.96 35.54
N GLU A 128 21.32 -25.71 36.63
CA GLU A 128 20.69 -27.03 36.59
C GLU A 128 19.25 -27.02 36.04
N TYR A 129 18.52 -25.91 36.14
CA TYR A 129 17.15 -25.85 35.58
C TYR A 129 17.13 -26.13 34.07
N ILE A 130 18.19 -25.75 33.34
CA ILE A 130 18.34 -25.97 31.90
C ILE A 130 18.40 -27.47 31.63
N GLU A 131 19.33 -28.17 32.29
CA GLU A 131 19.53 -29.61 32.19
C GLU A 131 18.24 -30.38 32.51
N LYS A 132 17.54 -30.02 33.59
CA LYS A 132 16.28 -30.66 33.97
C LYS A 132 15.16 -30.41 32.96
N ALA A 133 15.04 -29.19 32.43
CA ALA A 133 14.00 -28.86 31.46
C ALA A 133 14.10 -29.73 30.19
N PHE A 134 15.32 -29.95 29.67
CA PHE A 134 15.53 -30.86 28.53
C PHE A 134 15.18 -32.31 28.86
N ILE A 135 15.59 -32.81 30.03
CA ILE A 135 15.25 -34.18 30.46
C ILE A 135 13.73 -34.34 30.54
N TRP A 136 13.01 -33.42 31.19
CA TRP A 136 11.57 -33.53 31.40
C TRP A 136 10.75 -33.31 30.13
N ALA A 137 11.21 -32.45 29.20
CA ALA A 137 10.56 -32.30 27.90
C ALA A 137 10.68 -33.58 27.07
N HIS A 138 11.81 -34.29 27.16
CA HIS A 138 11.99 -35.59 26.49
C HIS A 138 11.24 -36.73 27.18
N GLU A 139 11.16 -36.73 28.52
CA GLU A 139 10.28 -37.66 29.26
C GLU A 139 8.80 -37.46 28.86
N ALA A 140 8.38 -36.21 28.67
CA ALA A 140 7.02 -35.85 28.26
C ALA A 140 6.72 -36.22 26.79
N ASP A 141 7.57 -35.87 25.82
CA ASP A 141 7.51 -36.41 24.46
C ASP A 141 8.89 -36.79 23.89
N PRO A 142 9.24 -38.10 23.89
CA PRO A 142 10.50 -38.59 23.34
C PRO A 142 10.68 -38.35 21.84
N ASN A 143 9.61 -38.04 21.09
CA ASN A 143 9.67 -37.86 19.63
C ASN A 143 9.90 -36.40 19.20
N ALA A 144 9.69 -35.43 20.10
CA ALA A 144 9.86 -34.02 19.78
C ALA A 144 11.34 -33.62 19.83
N LYS A 145 11.82 -32.90 18.81
CA LYS A 145 13.20 -32.37 18.81
C LYS A 145 13.32 -31.22 19.80
N LEU A 146 14.33 -31.25 20.66
CA LEU A 146 14.50 -30.26 21.71
C LEU A 146 15.64 -29.28 21.41
N PHE A 147 15.34 -27.97 21.47
CA PHE A 147 16.23 -26.88 21.11
C PHE A 147 16.54 -25.96 22.29
N TYR A 148 17.76 -25.41 22.27
CA TYR A 148 18.13 -24.20 23.00
C TYR A 148 18.09 -23.01 22.05
N ASN A 149 17.49 -21.88 22.43
CA ASN A 149 17.24 -20.73 21.54
C ASN A 149 17.75 -19.42 22.15
N ASP A 150 18.32 -18.53 21.34
CA ASP A 150 18.91 -17.26 21.80
C ASP A 150 19.15 -16.26 20.65
N TYR A 151 19.20 -14.95 20.95
CA TYR A 151 19.60 -13.87 20.04
C TYR A 151 21.09 -13.59 20.08
N ASN A 152 21.59 -12.77 19.14
CA ASN A 152 23.01 -12.39 19.03
C ASN A 152 23.94 -13.61 19.04
N THR A 153 23.54 -14.71 18.40
CA THR A 153 24.38 -15.91 18.27
C THR A 153 25.64 -15.66 17.42
N GLU A 154 25.65 -14.53 16.73
CA GLU A 154 26.72 -13.95 15.94
C GLU A 154 27.70 -13.11 16.78
N ASN A 155 27.35 -12.71 18.01
CA ASN A 155 28.28 -12.14 18.98
C ASN A 155 29.27 -13.23 19.40
N SER A 156 30.56 -13.05 19.09
CA SER A 156 31.59 -14.07 19.29
C SER A 156 31.74 -14.55 20.75
N GLN A 157 31.49 -13.70 21.74
CA GLN A 157 31.52 -14.07 23.16
C GLN A 157 30.26 -14.84 23.56
N LYS A 158 29.07 -14.33 23.20
CA LYS A 158 27.79 -14.98 23.49
C LYS A 158 27.72 -16.37 22.85
N ARG A 159 28.11 -16.45 21.57
CA ARG A 159 28.29 -17.67 20.78
C ARG A 159 29.12 -18.72 21.51
N GLN A 160 30.25 -18.33 22.10
CA GLN A 160 31.14 -19.27 22.79
C GLN A 160 30.51 -19.80 24.08
N PHE A 161 29.78 -18.98 24.84
CA PHE A 161 29.03 -19.44 26.01
C PHE A 161 27.91 -20.42 25.62
N ILE A 162 27.12 -20.10 24.58
CA ILE A 162 26.05 -20.98 24.08
C ILE A 162 26.65 -22.32 23.59
N TYR A 163 27.76 -22.30 22.84
CA TYR A 163 28.45 -23.51 22.40
C TYR A 163 28.94 -24.36 23.58
N ASN A 164 29.54 -23.73 24.60
CA ASN A 164 30.00 -24.43 25.80
C ASN A 164 28.83 -25.09 26.57
N LEU A 165 27.68 -24.39 26.68
CA LEU A 165 26.46 -24.93 27.29
C LEU A 165 25.95 -26.15 26.53
N ILE A 166 25.68 -26.02 25.23
CA ILE A 166 25.14 -27.10 24.40
C ILE A 166 26.08 -28.31 24.39
N LYS A 167 27.39 -28.07 24.25
CA LYS A 167 28.40 -29.13 24.32
C LYS A 167 28.36 -29.85 25.66
N SER A 168 28.32 -29.13 26.79
CA SER A 168 28.26 -29.74 28.12
C SER A 168 26.97 -30.57 28.33
N LEU A 169 25.84 -30.10 27.81
CA LEU A 169 24.59 -30.86 27.82
C LEU A 169 24.71 -32.17 27.01
N LYS A 170 25.29 -32.15 25.80
CA LYS A 170 25.55 -33.38 25.03
C LYS A 170 26.53 -34.32 25.73
N GLU A 171 27.60 -33.80 26.33
CA GLU A 171 28.60 -34.59 27.08
C GLU A 171 28.00 -35.27 28.32
N LYS A 172 26.99 -34.67 28.94
CA LYS A 172 26.18 -35.26 30.03
C LYS A 172 25.12 -36.25 29.57
N GLY A 173 24.92 -36.45 28.25
CA GLY A 173 23.85 -37.29 27.70
C GLY A 173 22.45 -36.67 27.76
N VAL A 174 22.34 -35.35 27.94
CA VAL A 174 21.06 -34.64 27.95
C VAL A 174 20.43 -34.68 26.55
N PRO A 175 19.11 -34.91 26.40
CA PRO A 175 18.42 -35.02 25.11
C PRO A 175 18.21 -33.67 24.39
N ILE A 176 19.26 -32.87 24.24
CA ILE A 176 19.28 -31.70 23.35
C ILE A 176 19.61 -32.16 21.91
N HIS A 177 18.82 -31.68 20.97
CA HIS A 177 18.80 -32.10 19.57
C HIS A 177 19.26 -31.00 18.60
N GLY A 178 19.19 -29.73 19.01
CA GLY A 178 19.63 -28.64 18.16
C GLY A 178 19.75 -27.29 18.87
N VAL A 179 20.14 -26.29 18.09
CA VAL A 179 20.20 -24.87 18.47
C VAL A 179 19.29 -24.04 17.57
N GLY A 180 18.55 -23.12 18.17
CA GLY A 180 17.80 -22.07 17.49
C GLY A 180 18.61 -20.79 17.49
N LEU A 181 18.77 -20.20 16.30
CA LEU A 181 19.42 -18.90 16.12
C LEU A 181 18.32 -17.86 15.87
N GLN A 182 18.00 -17.04 16.88
CA GLN A 182 17.15 -15.87 16.68
C GLN A 182 17.96 -14.88 15.86
N CYS A 183 17.49 -14.57 14.65
CA CYS A 183 18.22 -13.84 13.64
C CYS A 183 17.54 -12.47 13.44
N HIS A 184 17.43 -11.74 14.55
CA HIS A 184 17.00 -10.34 14.61
C HIS A 184 18.13 -9.44 14.14
N ILE A 185 18.09 -9.06 12.87
CA ILE A 185 19.21 -8.43 12.17
C ILE A 185 18.79 -7.11 11.54
N ASN A 186 19.73 -6.43 10.87
CA ASN A 186 19.44 -5.25 10.07
C ASN A 186 20.19 -5.30 8.73
N LEU A 187 20.02 -4.26 7.91
CA LEU A 187 20.59 -4.17 6.57
C LEU A 187 22.14 -4.18 6.52
N ASP A 188 22.85 -4.02 7.64
CA ASP A 188 24.31 -3.94 7.72
C ASP A 188 24.96 -4.94 8.71
N TRP A 189 24.25 -5.33 9.77
CA TRP A 189 24.76 -6.20 10.83
C TRP A 189 23.81 -7.36 11.14
N PRO A 190 24.32 -8.57 11.44
CA PRO A 190 25.71 -9.01 11.39
C PRO A 190 26.14 -9.33 9.95
N SER A 191 27.42 -9.62 9.73
CA SER A 191 27.92 -10.04 8.41
C SER A 191 27.58 -11.50 8.10
N ILE A 192 27.49 -11.86 6.81
CA ILE A 192 27.37 -13.26 6.36
C ILE A 192 28.48 -14.14 6.95
N SER A 193 29.69 -13.60 7.11
CA SER A 193 30.83 -14.33 7.69
C SER A 193 30.58 -14.71 9.15
N GLU A 194 29.99 -13.82 9.96
CA GLU A 194 29.67 -14.13 11.35
C GLU A 194 28.54 -15.16 11.48
N ILE A 195 27.52 -15.11 10.63
CA ILE A 195 26.47 -16.13 10.58
C ILE A 195 27.08 -17.48 10.14
N GLU A 196 27.96 -17.48 9.14
CA GLU A 196 28.66 -18.69 8.68
C GLU A 196 29.58 -19.28 9.77
N ASN A 197 30.29 -18.44 10.53
CA ASN A 197 31.11 -18.87 11.67
C ASN A 197 30.25 -19.48 12.79
N THR A 198 29.06 -18.93 13.01
CA THR A 198 28.06 -19.43 13.97
C THR A 198 27.55 -20.81 13.57
N ILE A 199 27.16 -20.97 12.31
CA ILE A 199 26.72 -22.26 11.74
C ILE A 199 27.86 -23.30 11.85
N LYS A 200 29.08 -22.94 11.45
CA LYS A 200 30.27 -23.82 11.56
C LYS A 200 30.49 -24.29 12.99
N LEU A 201 30.51 -23.38 13.96
CA LEU A 201 30.81 -23.72 15.35
C LEU A 201 29.77 -24.69 15.94
N PHE A 202 28.48 -24.40 15.81
CA PHE A 202 27.44 -25.30 16.33
C PHE A 202 27.39 -26.64 15.60
N SER A 203 27.61 -26.66 14.28
CA SER A 203 27.67 -27.90 13.49
C SER A 203 28.83 -28.84 13.86
N SER A 204 29.82 -28.36 14.62
CA SER A 204 30.92 -29.20 15.13
C SER A 204 30.52 -30.06 16.34
N ILE A 205 29.36 -29.82 16.95
CA ILE A 205 28.81 -30.66 18.04
C ILE A 205 28.06 -31.84 17.42
N PRO A 206 28.45 -33.11 17.67
CA PRO A 206 27.78 -34.27 17.05
C PRO A 206 26.30 -34.39 17.43
N GLY A 207 25.44 -34.50 16.41
CA GLY A 207 24.00 -34.63 16.60
C GLY A 207 23.33 -33.38 17.16
N ILE A 208 23.74 -32.20 16.67
CA ILE A 208 23.06 -30.91 16.84
C ILE A 208 22.60 -30.41 15.47
N GLU A 209 21.29 -30.22 15.31
CA GLU A 209 20.69 -29.49 14.19
C GLU A 209 20.68 -27.99 14.45
N ILE A 210 20.58 -27.18 13.40
CA ILE A 210 20.52 -25.73 13.46
C ILE A 210 19.20 -25.29 12.82
N HIS A 211 18.42 -24.52 13.55
CA HIS A 211 17.25 -23.81 13.03
C HIS A 211 17.54 -22.30 13.04
N ILE A 212 17.16 -21.60 11.97
CA ILE A 212 17.00 -20.14 12.03
C ILE A 212 15.57 -19.90 12.50
N THR A 213 15.41 -19.44 13.73
CA THR A 213 14.13 -19.56 14.45
C THR A 213 13.27 -18.31 14.39
N GLU A 214 13.90 -17.14 14.35
CA GLU A 214 13.23 -15.84 14.47
C GLU A 214 13.93 -14.85 13.53
N LEU A 215 13.63 -14.93 12.22
CA LEU A 215 14.25 -14.10 11.19
C LEU A 215 13.39 -12.86 10.87
N ASP A 216 13.88 -11.69 11.26
CA ASP A 216 13.39 -10.38 10.82
C ASP A 216 14.58 -9.42 10.58
N MET A 217 14.41 -8.43 9.68
CA MET A 217 15.51 -7.60 9.17
C MET A 217 15.15 -6.11 9.16
N SER A 218 15.41 -5.44 10.28
CA SER A 218 15.15 -4.00 10.47
C SER A 218 15.83 -3.13 9.41
N PHE A 219 15.14 -2.08 8.98
CA PHE A 219 15.73 -1.00 8.17
C PHE A 219 16.70 -0.12 8.97
N TYR A 220 16.72 -0.24 10.30
CA TYR A 220 17.46 0.63 11.20
C TYR A 220 18.57 -0.12 11.94
N GLN A 221 19.64 0.61 12.24
CA GLN A 221 20.60 0.23 13.27
C GLN A 221 20.14 0.80 14.62
N TRP A 222 20.44 0.11 15.72
CA TRP A 222 20.02 0.53 17.07
C TRP A 222 20.51 1.96 17.39
N GLY A 223 19.62 2.78 17.96
CA GLY A 223 19.89 4.20 18.23
C GLY A 223 19.86 5.14 17.02
N SER A 224 19.57 4.66 15.81
CA SER A 224 19.41 5.50 14.62
C SER A 224 18.25 6.50 14.76
N SER A 225 18.52 7.78 14.51
CA SER A 225 17.52 8.86 14.45
C SER A 225 16.70 8.90 13.14
N THR A 226 17.13 8.17 12.10
CA THR A 226 16.44 8.11 10.81
C THR A 226 15.06 7.47 10.95
N ASN A 227 14.05 7.99 10.25
CA ASN A 227 12.68 7.47 10.27
C ASN A 227 12.08 7.52 8.86
N TYR A 228 11.50 6.40 8.41
CA TYR A 228 10.92 6.24 7.09
C TYR A 228 9.41 6.01 7.19
N ALA A 229 8.60 6.99 6.77
CA ALA A 229 7.13 6.87 6.75
C ALA A 229 6.62 5.90 5.66
N VAL A 230 7.43 5.69 4.63
CA VAL A 230 7.27 4.74 3.51
C VAL A 230 8.67 4.16 3.24
N PRO A 231 8.84 2.87 2.93
CA PRO A 231 10.17 2.27 2.77
C PRO A 231 10.84 2.74 1.46
N PRO A 232 12.06 3.32 1.51
CA PRO A 232 12.78 3.75 0.31
C PRO A 232 13.12 2.57 -0.63
N ARG A 233 13.05 2.81 -1.94
CA ARG A 233 13.23 1.77 -2.98
C ARG A 233 14.60 1.13 -2.92
N GLU A 234 15.64 1.93 -2.68
CA GLU A 234 17.02 1.48 -2.53
C GLU A 234 17.23 0.59 -1.29
N LEU A 235 16.50 0.86 -0.20
CA LEU A 235 16.54 0.02 1.00
C LEU A 235 15.74 -1.27 0.83
N LEU A 236 14.61 -1.25 0.09
CA LEU A 236 13.90 -2.47 -0.32
C LEU A 236 14.78 -3.39 -1.19
N ILE A 237 15.58 -2.81 -2.10
CA ILE A 237 16.52 -3.57 -2.92
C ILE A 237 17.69 -4.08 -2.07
N LYS A 238 18.25 -3.27 -1.16
CA LYS A 238 19.29 -3.70 -0.21
C LYS A 238 18.79 -4.85 0.68
N GLN A 239 17.56 -4.78 1.19
CA GLN A 239 16.92 -5.85 1.96
C GLN A 239 16.79 -7.14 1.13
N ALA A 240 16.39 -7.03 -0.14
CA ALA A 240 16.30 -8.17 -1.06
C ALA A 240 17.66 -8.82 -1.33
N GLN A 241 18.71 -8.02 -1.56
CA GLN A 241 20.08 -8.52 -1.70
C GLN A 241 20.53 -9.24 -0.42
N ARG A 242 20.33 -8.62 0.75
CA ARG A 242 20.68 -9.17 2.07
C ARG A 242 19.95 -10.50 2.35
N TYR A 243 18.66 -10.62 2.04
CA TYR A 243 17.91 -11.87 2.16
C TYR A 243 18.42 -12.97 1.22
N LYS A 244 18.77 -12.63 -0.03
CA LYS A 244 19.36 -13.58 -0.97
C LYS A 244 20.67 -14.15 -0.44
N GLU A 245 21.57 -13.30 0.06
CA GLU A 245 22.85 -13.74 0.66
C GLU A 245 22.65 -14.71 1.83
N LEU A 246 21.70 -14.41 2.72
CA LEU A 246 21.35 -15.26 3.87
C LEU A 246 20.82 -16.62 3.41
N PHE A 247 19.87 -16.64 2.49
CA PHE A 247 19.30 -17.89 2.01
C PHE A 247 20.27 -18.70 1.15
N ASP A 248 21.22 -18.08 0.44
CA ASP A 248 22.28 -18.80 -0.24
C ASP A 248 23.29 -19.41 0.75
N LEU A 249 23.57 -18.74 1.88
CA LEU A 249 24.30 -19.33 3.00
C LEU A 249 23.53 -20.51 3.63
N PHE A 250 22.23 -20.36 3.88
CA PHE A 250 21.41 -21.44 4.46
C PHE A 250 21.31 -22.64 3.50
N LYS A 251 21.15 -22.41 2.19
CA LYS A 251 21.20 -23.47 1.15
C LYS A 251 22.57 -24.17 1.11
N LYS A 252 23.68 -23.45 1.29
CA LYS A 252 25.05 -24.00 1.38
C LYS A 252 25.20 -24.93 2.60
N TYR A 253 24.51 -24.64 3.71
CA TYR A 253 24.54 -25.42 4.95
C TYR A 253 23.28 -26.27 5.21
N LYS A 254 22.49 -26.57 4.19
CA LYS A 254 21.21 -27.32 4.29
C LYS A 254 21.29 -28.73 4.92
N ASN A 255 22.49 -29.24 5.14
CA ASN A 255 22.75 -30.51 5.84
C ASN A 255 22.73 -30.37 7.37
N VAL A 256 22.75 -29.14 7.90
CA VAL A 256 22.66 -28.82 9.34
C VAL A 256 21.65 -27.70 9.62
N VAL A 257 21.50 -26.73 8.70
CA VAL A 257 20.42 -25.74 8.73
C VAL A 257 19.17 -26.35 8.11
N THR A 258 18.28 -26.89 8.94
CA THR A 258 17.12 -27.69 8.51
C THR A 258 15.78 -26.94 8.52
N ASN A 259 15.75 -25.72 9.08
CA ASN A 259 14.56 -24.88 9.20
C ASN A 259 14.92 -23.39 9.12
N VAL A 260 14.03 -22.59 8.52
CA VAL A 260 14.04 -21.13 8.63
C VAL A 260 12.62 -20.66 8.92
N THR A 261 12.45 -19.91 10.00
CA THR A 261 11.18 -19.31 10.44
C THR A 261 11.34 -17.78 10.48
N PHE A 262 10.36 -17.06 9.94
CA PHE A 262 10.30 -15.60 10.01
C PHE A 262 9.51 -15.16 11.24
N TRP A 263 9.92 -14.07 11.88
CA TRP A 263 9.29 -13.59 13.11
C TRP A 263 8.21 -12.54 12.82
N GLY A 264 6.99 -13.04 12.62
CA GLY A 264 5.85 -12.28 12.10
C GLY A 264 5.57 -12.55 10.62
N LEU A 265 4.31 -12.32 10.22
CA LEU A 265 3.84 -12.61 8.85
C LEU A 265 4.04 -11.43 7.88
N LYS A 266 3.95 -10.19 8.37
CA LYS A 266 4.01 -8.94 7.61
C LYS A 266 4.49 -7.78 8.48
N ASP A 267 4.99 -6.71 7.88
CA ASP A 267 5.77 -5.65 8.54
C ASP A 267 5.16 -5.06 9.83
N ASP A 268 3.85 -4.77 9.85
CA ASP A 268 3.13 -4.22 11.00
C ASP A 268 2.86 -5.22 12.13
N TYR A 269 3.13 -6.52 11.92
CA TYR A 269 3.11 -7.53 12.99
C TYR A 269 4.45 -7.61 13.72
N SER A 270 5.55 -7.07 13.15
CA SER A 270 6.86 -7.14 13.80
C SER A 270 6.95 -6.20 15.00
N TRP A 271 7.36 -6.78 16.13
CA TRP A 271 7.74 -6.09 17.37
C TRP A 271 8.77 -4.96 17.17
N LEU A 272 9.58 -5.01 16.10
CA LEU A 272 10.63 -4.04 15.81
C LEU A 272 10.10 -2.61 15.70
N SER A 273 8.94 -2.38 15.07
CA SER A 273 8.35 -1.04 14.97
C SER A 273 8.06 -0.41 16.35
N LYS A 274 7.63 -1.25 17.31
CA LYS A 274 7.40 -0.83 18.70
C LYS A 274 8.72 -0.62 19.44
N ASN A 275 9.70 -1.50 19.26
CA ASN A 275 10.99 -1.44 19.95
C ASN A 275 11.86 -0.25 19.50
N TYR A 276 11.82 0.10 18.21
CA TYR A 276 12.50 1.27 17.65
C TYR A 276 11.70 2.58 17.81
N GLY A 277 10.44 2.53 18.25
CA GLY A 277 9.56 3.69 18.43
C GLY A 277 9.14 4.40 17.14
N LYS A 278 9.20 3.71 16.00
CA LYS A 278 8.98 4.24 14.63
C LYS A 278 8.66 3.11 13.66
N LYS A 279 8.02 3.41 12.53
CA LYS A 279 7.62 2.40 11.54
C LYS A 279 8.85 1.74 10.88
N ASP A 280 8.89 0.41 10.88
CA ASP A 280 9.93 -0.43 10.30
C ASP A 280 9.33 -1.40 9.27
N TYR A 281 10.16 -2.02 8.44
CA TYR A 281 9.75 -2.83 7.30
C TYR A 281 10.46 -4.20 7.22
N PRO A 282 10.44 -5.02 8.30
CA PRO A 282 11.46 -6.03 8.51
C PRO A 282 11.17 -7.43 7.94
N LEU A 283 10.04 -7.65 7.26
CA LEU A 283 9.58 -8.98 6.84
C LEU A 283 9.45 -9.12 5.31
N LEU A 284 8.94 -10.26 4.82
CA LEU A 284 8.79 -10.52 3.37
C LEU A 284 7.60 -9.76 2.73
N PHE A 285 6.59 -9.43 3.52
CA PHE A 285 5.32 -8.85 3.08
C PHE A 285 5.03 -7.54 3.81
N ASP A 286 4.42 -6.58 3.12
CA ASP A 286 4.00 -5.29 3.68
C ASP A 286 2.70 -5.42 4.51
N GLU A 287 2.30 -4.32 5.15
CA GLU A 287 1.08 -4.25 5.98
C GLU A 287 -0.22 -4.57 5.22
N ASN A 288 -0.20 -4.54 3.89
CA ASN A 288 -1.32 -4.84 2.98
C ASN A 288 -1.25 -6.29 2.42
N TYR A 289 -0.37 -7.15 2.95
CA TYR A 289 -0.09 -8.51 2.48
C TYR A 289 0.62 -8.61 1.11
N MET A 290 1.17 -7.51 0.60
CA MET A 290 1.88 -7.48 -0.68
C MET A 290 3.33 -7.94 -0.54
N SER A 291 3.81 -8.74 -1.49
CA SER A 291 5.18 -9.24 -1.54
C SER A 291 6.19 -8.14 -1.89
N LYS A 292 7.17 -7.87 -1.01
CA LYS A 292 8.27 -6.94 -1.28
C LYS A 292 9.36 -7.62 -2.14
N TYR A 293 10.36 -6.86 -2.60
CA TYR A 293 11.54 -7.44 -3.26
C TYR A 293 12.26 -8.49 -2.38
N ALA A 294 12.18 -8.36 -1.05
CA ALA A 294 12.61 -9.37 -0.08
C ALA A 294 12.02 -10.76 -0.36
N PHE A 295 10.70 -10.88 -0.57
CA PHE A 295 10.05 -12.14 -0.94
C PHE A 295 10.60 -12.68 -2.26
N TRP A 296 10.65 -11.83 -3.29
CA TRP A 296 11.05 -12.25 -4.63
C TRP A 296 12.51 -12.70 -4.71
N SER A 297 13.42 -12.10 -3.92
CA SER A 297 14.83 -12.53 -3.81
C SER A 297 15.04 -14.00 -3.40
N LEU A 298 14.02 -14.63 -2.83
CA LEU A 298 14.04 -16.02 -2.38
C LEU A 298 13.38 -16.99 -3.38
N ILE A 299 12.44 -16.48 -4.19
CA ILE A 299 11.55 -17.26 -5.07
C ILE A 299 11.97 -17.14 -6.54
N ASP A 300 12.18 -15.92 -7.03
CA ASP A 300 12.71 -15.61 -8.35
C ASP A 300 13.61 -14.36 -8.25
N PRO A 301 14.94 -14.53 -8.10
CA PRO A 301 15.86 -13.40 -7.99
C PRO A 301 15.95 -12.53 -9.24
N SER A 302 15.41 -12.95 -10.40
CA SER A 302 15.59 -12.23 -11.67
C SER A 302 14.77 -10.93 -11.78
N ILE A 303 13.72 -10.80 -10.97
CA ILE A 303 12.83 -9.62 -10.92
C ILE A 303 13.18 -8.66 -9.77
N VAL A 304 14.25 -8.94 -9.01
CA VAL A 304 14.81 -7.98 -8.04
C VAL A 304 15.62 -6.95 -8.84
N PRO A 305 15.31 -5.64 -8.78
CA PRO A 305 16.05 -4.63 -9.52
C PRO A 305 17.54 -4.65 -9.17
N THR A 306 18.40 -4.62 -10.18
CA THR A 306 19.84 -4.51 -9.98
C THR A 306 20.20 -3.10 -9.53
N THR A 307 21.06 -3.00 -8.52
CA THR A 307 21.69 -1.72 -8.14
C THR A 307 22.78 -1.38 -9.14
N THR A 308 22.39 -0.81 -10.28
CA THR A 308 23.31 0.01 -11.07
C THR A 308 23.79 1.15 -10.18
N THR A 309 25.08 1.16 -9.87
CA THR A 309 25.68 2.28 -9.13
C THR A 309 25.54 3.54 -9.97
N LEU A 310 24.81 4.53 -9.46
CA LEU A 310 24.98 5.91 -9.91
C LEU A 310 26.48 6.22 -9.89
N PRO A 311 27.07 6.76 -10.99
CA PRO A 311 28.45 7.19 -10.96
C PRO A 311 28.59 8.24 -9.86
N THR A 312 29.56 8.05 -8.97
CA THR A 312 29.86 9.02 -7.91
C THR A 312 30.08 10.38 -8.56
N PRO A 313 29.45 11.46 -8.07
CA PRO A 313 29.76 12.80 -8.57
C PRO A 313 31.27 13.03 -8.52
N PRO A 314 31.91 13.51 -9.59
CA PRO A 314 33.34 13.78 -9.57
C PRO A 314 33.62 14.80 -8.47
N GLU A 315 34.61 14.48 -7.62
CA GLU A 315 35.04 15.34 -6.52
C GLU A 315 35.39 16.73 -7.08
N ILE A 316 34.65 17.76 -6.65
CA ILE A 316 34.86 19.13 -7.13
C ILE A 316 36.14 19.66 -6.50
N GLN A 317 37.27 19.41 -7.17
CA GLN A 317 38.50 20.14 -6.93
C GLN A 317 38.27 21.61 -7.28
N LEU A 318 38.02 22.44 -6.26
CA LEU A 318 38.04 23.89 -6.43
C LEU A 318 39.43 24.31 -6.93
N PRO A 319 39.52 25.23 -7.91
CA PRO A 319 40.80 25.72 -8.41
C PRO A 319 41.58 26.40 -7.28
N THR A 320 42.86 26.04 -7.15
CA THR A 320 43.75 26.55 -6.10
C THR A 320 43.98 28.05 -6.22
N LEU A 321 43.66 28.80 -5.16
CA LEU A 321 44.13 30.18 -4.97
C LEU A 321 45.31 30.20 -4.00
N THR A 322 46.47 30.65 -4.48
CA THR A 322 47.68 30.89 -3.67
C THR A 322 47.61 32.24 -2.92
N PRO A 323 48.37 32.43 -1.82
CA PRO A 323 47.88 33.22 -0.69
C PRO A 323 48.50 34.62 -0.50
N THR A 324 47.90 35.40 0.40
CA THR A 324 48.44 36.62 1.04
C THR A 324 47.80 36.77 2.45
N PRO A 325 48.34 37.54 3.42
CA PRO A 325 48.84 36.90 4.65
C PRO A 325 48.15 37.26 5.99
N THR A 326 48.59 36.54 7.02
CA THR A 326 48.08 36.33 8.39
C THR A 326 48.13 37.53 9.37
N ALA A 327 47.12 37.61 10.25
CA ALA A 327 47.23 37.92 11.69
C ALA A 327 46.00 37.31 12.42
N SER A 328 46.06 36.37 13.38
CA SER A 328 46.83 36.20 14.63
C SER A 328 46.12 36.75 15.89
N VAL A 329 45.50 35.87 16.72
CA VAL A 329 45.79 35.68 18.17
C VAL A 329 45.06 34.47 18.81
N THR A 330 45.86 33.57 19.42
CA THR A 330 45.86 33.02 20.81
C THR A 330 44.55 32.49 21.52
N PRO A 331 44.60 31.42 22.36
CA PRO A 331 43.41 30.57 22.68
C PRO A 331 43.10 30.28 24.19
N THR A 332 42.14 29.35 24.44
CA THR A 332 41.83 28.59 25.70
C THR A 332 41.18 29.36 26.89
N PRO A 333 40.58 28.72 27.95
CA PRO A 333 40.65 27.30 28.39
C PRO A 333 39.33 26.55 28.75
N THR A 334 39.50 25.27 29.13
CA THR A 334 38.50 24.26 29.55
C THR A 334 38.24 24.23 31.08
N VAL A 335 37.08 23.73 31.55
CA VAL A 335 36.84 23.26 32.94
C VAL A 335 35.92 22.01 32.97
N THR A 336 35.94 21.22 34.05
CA THR A 336 35.36 19.85 34.19
C THR A 336 34.28 19.77 35.35
N PRO A 337 33.78 18.62 35.89
CA PRO A 337 32.32 18.46 36.17
C PRO A 337 31.92 18.05 37.63
N THR A 338 30.75 17.38 37.79
CA THR A 338 30.20 16.66 38.99
C THR A 338 29.67 17.52 40.17
N PRO A 339 28.82 17.02 41.12
CA PRO A 339 28.35 15.63 41.38
C PRO A 339 26.82 15.39 41.60
N THR A 340 26.46 14.13 41.90
CA THR A 340 25.13 13.51 42.10
C THR A 340 24.58 13.59 43.55
N VAL A 341 23.26 13.41 43.75
CA VAL A 341 22.63 12.99 45.03
C VAL A 341 21.48 11.98 44.78
N THR A 342 21.22 11.07 45.74
CA THR A 342 20.29 9.92 45.67
C THR A 342 19.37 9.83 46.90
N VAL A 343 18.12 9.38 46.77
CA VAL A 343 17.29 8.89 47.91
C VAL A 343 16.31 7.77 47.49
N THR A 344 15.82 6.97 48.45
CA THR A 344 15.07 5.70 48.27
C THR A 344 13.82 5.63 49.23
N PRO A 345 13.02 4.54 49.42
CA PRO A 345 11.55 4.62 49.21
C PRO A 345 10.64 4.07 50.36
N THR A 346 9.43 3.57 50.01
CA THR A 346 8.47 2.72 50.78
C THR A 346 7.62 3.39 51.91
N PRO A 347 6.47 2.81 52.39
CA PRO A 347 5.72 1.59 51.98
C PRO A 347 4.17 1.71 51.84
N THR A 348 3.50 0.59 51.50
CA THR A 348 2.04 0.35 51.28
C THR A 348 1.29 -0.16 52.54
N PRO A 349 -0.07 -0.14 52.57
CA PRO A 349 -0.84 -1.27 53.17
C PRO A 349 -2.16 -1.71 52.45
N THR A 350 -2.65 -2.92 52.79
CA THR A 350 -3.76 -3.74 52.20
C THR A 350 -4.22 -4.80 53.26
N PRO A 351 -5.27 -5.68 53.14
CA PRO A 351 -6.43 -5.84 52.22
C PRO A 351 -7.82 -5.30 52.74
N THR A 352 -8.99 -5.94 52.96
CA THR A 352 -9.53 -7.34 53.16
C THR A 352 -11.09 -7.42 52.84
N PRO A 353 -11.91 -8.52 53.05
CA PRO A 353 -12.71 -9.07 51.93
C PRO A 353 -14.23 -9.46 52.19
N THR A 354 -14.79 -10.33 51.31
CA THR A 354 -16.04 -11.19 51.42
C THR A 354 -17.42 -10.51 51.17
N VAL A 355 -18.52 -11.15 50.72
CA VAL A 355 -18.97 -12.57 50.55
C VAL A 355 -19.76 -12.83 49.22
N THR A 356 -19.84 -14.10 48.78
CA THR A 356 -20.52 -14.67 47.57
C THR A 356 -22.04 -14.90 47.68
N ALA A 357 -22.79 -14.85 46.55
CA ALA A 357 -24.11 -15.52 46.35
C ALA A 357 -24.50 -15.73 44.85
N THR A 358 -25.25 -16.80 44.54
CA THR A 358 -25.66 -17.31 43.20
C THR A 358 -26.84 -18.32 43.37
N PRO A 359 -27.81 -18.61 42.45
CA PRO A 359 -28.23 -18.00 41.15
C PRO A 359 -29.78 -17.70 41.06
N THR A 360 -30.34 -17.70 39.82
CA THR A 360 -31.78 -17.91 39.40
C THR A 360 -32.68 -16.64 39.29
N PRO A 361 -33.82 -16.64 38.54
CA PRO A 361 -33.83 -15.99 37.21
C PRO A 361 -34.99 -14.99 36.91
N THR A 362 -34.85 -14.23 35.81
CA THR A 362 -35.93 -13.62 34.99
C THR A 362 -36.86 -12.60 35.68
N PRO A 363 -36.84 -11.31 35.29
CA PRO A 363 -37.53 -10.92 34.05
C PRO A 363 -36.86 -9.81 33.22
N THR A 364 -37.40 -9.55 32.02
CA THR A 364 -37.07 -8.41 31.16
C THR A 364 -37.99 -7.21 31.43
N PRO A 365 -37.45 -6.01 31.75
CA PRO A 365 -38.22 -4.78 31.68
C PRO A 365 -37.61 -3.70 30.77
N VAL A 366 -38.51 -3.11 29.98
CA VAL A 366 -38.59 -1.75 29.42
C VAL A 366 -37.45 -0.75 29.74
N SER A 367 -37.04 0.00 28.72
CA SER A 367 -36.09 1.12 28.78
C SER A 367 -36.45 2.19 29.83
N THR A 368 -35.61 2.31 30.85
CA THR A 368 -35.62 3.41 31.83
C THR A 368 -34.72 4.57 31.33
N PRO A 369 -35.03 5.86 31.60
CA PRO A 369 -34.16 6.97 31.24
C PRO A 369 -32.75 6.83 31.82
N ALA A 370 -31.73 7.27 31.08
CA ALA A 370 -30.33 7.18 31.50
C ALA A 370 -30.07 8.05 32.74
N THR A 371 -29.71 7.42 33.86
CA THR A 371 -29.14 8.11 35.02
C THR A 371 -27.75 8.65 34.69
N SER A 372 -27.39 9.80 35.27
CA SER A 372 -26.03 10.38 35.17
C SER A 372 -24.95 9.35 35.53
N GLY A 373 -23.80 9.40 34.83
CA GLY A 373 -22.65 8.53 35.09
C GLY A 373 -22.58 7.20 34.31
N GLN A 374 -23.37 7.02 33.23
CA GLN A 374 -23.26 5.83 32.36
C GLN A 374 -22.03 5.82 31.45
N ILE A 375 -21.47 6.99 31.11
CA ILE A 375 -20.19 7.12 30.40
C ILE A 375 -19.30 8.17 31.07
N LYS A 376 -17.99 8.10 30.81
CA LYS A 376 -17.06 9.22 31.02
C LYS A 376 -16.12 9.41 29.84
N VAL A 377 -15.62 10.63 29.67
CA VAL A 377 -14.64 10.96 28.62
C VAL A 377 -13.26 11.18 29.23
N LEU A 378 -12.27 10.43 28.74
CA LEU A 378 -10.87 10.71 28.97
C LEU A 378 -10.34 11.60 27.84
N TYR A 379 -9.58 12.63 28.18
CA TYR A 379 -8.99 13.61 27.27
C TYR A 379 -7.47 13.59 27.38
N ALA A 380 -6.79 13.71 26.24
CA ALA A 380 -5.38 14.03 26.13
C ALA A 380 -5.18 15.16 25.12
N ASN A 381 -4.48 16.22 25.53
CA ASN A 381 -4.07 17.30 24.66
C ASN A 381 -2.83 16.88 23.85
N LYS A 382 -2.93 16.88 22.51
CA LYS A 382 -1.78 16.67 21.62
C LYS A 382 -1.33 17.93 20.88
N GLU A 383 -1.81 19.11 21.28
CA GLU A 383 -1.23 20.40 20.88
C GLU A 383 -1.10 21.34 22.10
N THR A 384 0.10 21.40 22.66
CA THR A 384 0.39 22.13 23.90
C THR A 384 0.74 23.60 23.69
N ASN A 385 0.87 24.06 22.44
CA ASN A 385 1.04 25.47 22.14
C ASN A 385 -0.30 26.22 22.34
N SER A 386 -0.29 27.28 23.15
CA SER A 386 -1.48 28.12 23.36
C SER A 386 -1.94 28.81 22.09
N THR A 387 -1.06 29.01 21.11
CA THR A 387 -1.36 29.58 19.80
C THR A 387 -0.97 28.57 18.72
N THR A 388 -1.94 28.12 17.91
CA THR A 388 -1.76 27.05 16.91
C THR A 388 -2.77 27.18 15.78
N ASN A 389 -2.44 26.76 14.56
CA ASN A 389 -3.41 26.65 13.45
C ASN A 389 -4.28 25.39 13.54
N THR A 390 -3.96 24.47 14.46
CA THR A 390 -4.48 23.11 14.54
C THR A 390 -4.73 22.69 15.98
N ILE A 391 -5.98 22.42 16.36
CA ILE A 391 -6.34 21.91 17.70
C ILE A 391 -6.41 20.37 17.64
N ARG A 392 -5.88 19.69 18.66
CA ARG A 392 -5.75 18.20 18.71
C ARG A 392 -6.29 17.60 20.02
N PRO A 393 -7.62 17.49 20.20
CA PRO A 393 -8.22 16.95 21.41
C PRO A 393 -8.43 15.44 21.26
N TRP A 394 -7.51 14.63 21.75
CA TRP A 394 -7.63 13.17 21.66
C TRP A 394 -8.50 12.63 22.80
N LEU A 395 -9.42 11.72 22.48
CA LEU A 395 -10.48 11.28 23.39
C LEU A 395 -10.54 9.76 23.54
N LYS A 396 -11.10 9.30 24.66
CA LYS A 396 -11.68 7.97 24.83
C LYS A 396 -13.02 8.09 25.52
N VAL A 397 -14.06 7.41 25.04
CA VAL A 397 -15.32 7.24 25.79
C VAL A 397 -15.28 5.92 26.52
N VAL A 398 -15.45 5.95 27.84
CA VAL A 398 -15.50 4.76 28.71
C VAL A 398 -16.94 4.52 29.13
N ASN A 399 -17.46 3.30 28.99
CA ASN A 399 -18.75 2.90 29.54
C ASN A 399 -18.57 2.52 31.03
N THR A 400 -19.14 3.33 31.92
CA THR A 400 -19.13 3.16 33.36
C THR A 400 -20.43 2.55 33.90
N GLY A 401 -21.42 2.30 33.04
CA GLY A 401 -22.64 1.57 33.35
C GLY A 401 -22.49 0.05 33.30
N SER A 402 -23.58 -0.65 33.61
CA SER A 402 -23.68 -2.12 33.66
C SER A 402 -24.29 -2.77 32.42
N SER A 403 -24.63 -1.99 31.40
CA SER A 403 -25.20 -2.46 30.12
C SER A 403 -24.44 -1.89 28.92
N SER A 404 -24.51 -2.54 27.76
CA SER A 404 -23.86 -2.03 26.54
C SER A 404 -24.54 -0.76 26.04
N ILE A 405 -23.75 0.13 25.44
CA ILE A 405 -24.22 1.41 24.89
C ILE A 405 -23.93 1.43 23.40
N ASP A 406 -24.97 1.63 22.58
CA ASP A 406 -24.80 1.87 21.15
C ASP A 406 -24.13 3.23 20.93
N LEU A 407 -22.94 3.24 20.31
CA LEU A 407 -22.16 4.46 20.13
C LEU A 407 -22.86 5.47 19.23
N SER A 408 -23.77 5.05 18.33
CA SER A 408 -24.52 5.98 17.48
C SER A 408 -25.51 6.89 18.23
N ARG A 409 -25.77 6.59 19.51
CA ARG A 409 -26.55 7.43 20.43
C ARG A 409 -25.69 8.39 21.27
N VAL A 410 -24.36 8.26 21.20
CA VAL A 410 -23.41 9.06 21.99
C VAL A 410 -22.91 10.25 21.18
N THR A 411 -22.89 11.43 21.81
CA THR A 411 -22.10 12.57 21.32
C THR A 411 -21.21 13.16 22.41
N ILE A 412 -20.16 13.86 21.99
CA ILE A 412 -19.20 14.57 22.83
C ILE A 412 -19.13 16.01 22.32
N ARG A 413 -18.87 16.98 23.21
CA ARG A 413 -18.61 18.38 22.81
C ARG A 413 -17.27 18.86 23.38
N TYR A 414 -16.41 19.32 22.49
CA TYR A 414 -15.22 20.10 22.83
C TYR A 414 -15.55 21.58 22.60
N TRP A 415 -15.62 22.35 23.68
CA TRP A 415 -15.97 23.78 23.72
C TRP A 415 -14.71 24.65 23.66
N TYR A 416 -14.72 25.63 22.75
CA TYR A 416 -13.53 26.42 22.37
C TYR A 416 -13.98 27.77 21.77
N THR A 417 -13.05 28.72 21.57
CA THR A 417 -13.35 29.94 20.82
C THR A 417 -12.79 29.88 19.40
N VAL A 418 -13.52 30.43 18.42
CA VAL A 418 -13.12 30.33 17.02
C VAL A 418 -11.97 31.29 16.65
N ASP A 419 -11.69 32.33 17.43
CA ASP A 419 -10.66 33.37 17.15
C ASP A 419 -10.66 33.84 15.68
N GLY A 420 -11.70 34.58 15.27
CA GLY A 420 -11.78 35.20 13.92
C GLY A 420 -12.72 34.53 12.91
N ASP A 421 -13.66 33.72 13.39
CA ASP A 421 -14.89 33.27 12.70
C ASP A 421 -14.71 32.81 11.24
N LYS A 422 -14.12 31.62 11.07
CA LYS A 422 -13.85 31.00 9.77
C LYS A 422 -14.60 29.69 9.58
N ALA A 423 -14.69 29.24 8.33
CA ALA A 423 -14.98 27.85 8.04
C ALA A 423 -13.89 26.95 8.64
N GLN A 424 -14.27 25.78 9.12
CA GLN A 424 -13.41 24.88 9.89
C GLN A 424 -13.61 23.44 9.41
N SER A 425 -12.55 22.63 9.49
CA SER A 425 -12.55 21.21 9.13
C SER A 425 -11.99 20.39 10.28
N ALA A 426 -12.64 19.27 10.60
CA ALA A 426 -12.20 18.29 11.59
C ALA A 426 -12.07 16.91 10.95
N VAL A 427 -11.06 16.16 11.38
CA VAL A 427 -10.79 14.79 10.97
C VAL A 427 -10.50 13.92 12.19
N SER A 428 -10.76 12.62 12.05
CA SER A 428 -10.18 11.60 12.92
C SER A 428 -8.94 11.09 12.20
N ASP A 429 -7.75 11.47 12.67
CA ASP A 429 -6.49 10.97 12.13
C ASP A 429 -6.37 9.44 12.40
N TRP A 430 -6.95 8.97 13.50
CA TRP A 430 -7.14 7.54 13.81
C TRP A 430 -8.30 7.33 14.80
N ALA A 431 -8.97 6.17 14.75
CA ALA A 431 -9.82 5.70 15.85
C ALA A 431 -9.94 4.16 15.85
N GLN A 432 -9.90 3.52 17.02
CA GLN A 432 -9.99 2.06 17.15
C GLN A 432 -11.38 1.50 16.73
N ILE A 433 -12.44 2.30 16.92
CA ILE A 433 -13.80 2.06 16.41
C ILE A 433 -13.96 2.39 14.91
N GLY A 434 -12.86 2.64 14.20
CA GLY A 434 -12.80 3.07 12.81
C GLY A 434 -12.96 4.58 12.65
N ALA A 435 -11.93 5.27 12.16
CA ALA A 435 -11.94 6.72 11.94
C ALA A 435 -13.11 7.19 11.05
N SER A 436 -13.50 6.38 10.06
CA SER A 436 -14.65 6.64 9.16
C SER A 436 -16.02 6.53 9.84
N ASN A 437 -16.10 5.95 11.05
CA ASN A 437 -17.32 5.93 11.87
C ASN A 437 -17.46 7.16 12.77
N VAL A 438 -16.40 7.94 12.97
CA VAL A 438 -16.45 9.19 13.73
C VAL A 438 -17.07 10.29 12.85
N THR A 439 -17.94 11.12 13.42
CA THR A 439 -18.58 12.25 12.73
C THR A 439 -18.31 13.55 13.47
N PHE A 440 -18.21 14.65 12.73
CA PHE A 440 -17.85 15.97 13.24
C PHE A 440 -18.85 17.03 12.78
N LYS A 441 -19.20 17.94 13.69
CA LYS A 441 -20.09 19.07 13.42
C LYS A 441 -19.70 20.25 14.31
N PHE A 442 -19.28 21.35 13.70
CA PHE A 442 -19.08 22.62 14.40
C PHE A 442 -20.42 23.30 14.66
N VAL A 443 -20.65 23.74 15.89
CA VAL A 443 -21.87 24.45 16.29
C VAL A 443 -21.51 25.77 16.96
N LYS A 444 -22.04 26.86 16.43
CA LYS A 444 -21.92 28.20 17.02
C LYS A 444 -22.97 28.42 18.10
N LEU A 445 -22.58 29.08 19.19
CA LEU A 445 -23.50 29.42 20.27
C LEU A 445 -24.41 30.60 19.88
N SER A 446 -25.63 30.64 20.44
CA SER A 446 -26.51 31.82 20.33
C SER A 446 -25.98 33.04 21.08
N SER A 447 -25.05 32.83 22.02
CA SER A 447 -24.29 33.87 22.71
C SER A 447 -22.94 33.31 23.11
N SER A 448 -21.87 34.04 22.81
CA SER A 448 -20.52 33.71 23.29
C SER A 448 -20.47 33.79 24.82
N VAL A 449 -19.75 32.86 25.44
CA VAL A 449 -19.57 32.73 26.89
C VAL A 449 -18.08 32.64 27.22
N SER A 450 -17.73 32.65 28.52
CA SER A 450 -16.34 32.66 28.96
C SER A 450 -15.60 31.40 28.49
N GLY A 451 -14.75 31.55 27.48
CA GLY A 451 -13.96 30.49 26.84
C GLY A 451 -14.70 29.62 25.82
N ALA A 452 -15.90 30.01 25.37
CA ALA A 452 -16.53 29.34 24.23
C ALA A 452 -17.45 30.26 23.41
N ASP A 453 -17.29 30.23 22.08
CA ASP A 453 -18.32 30.69 21.13
C ASP A 453 -18.70 29.61 20.10
N TYR A 454 -17.95 28.52 20.08
CA TYR A 454 -18.24 27.28 19.36
C TYR A 454 -18.12 26.05 20.26
N TYR A 455 -18.70 24.94 19.79
CA TYR A 455 -18.22 23.62 20.15
C TYR A 455 -18.09 22.73 18.90
N LEU A 456 -17.13 21.81 18.96
CA LEU A 456 -17.03 20.68 18.04
C LEU A 456 -17.83 19.52 18.64
N GLU A 457 -18.96 19.20 18.01
CA GLU A 457 -19.76 18.01 18.31
C GLU A 457 -19.11 16.81 17.61
N ILE A 458 -18.70 15.81 18.39
CA ILE A 458 -18.17 14.54 17.91
C ILE A 458 -19.24 13.47 18.16
N GLY A 459 -19.66 12.78 17.11
CA GLY A 459 -20.62 11.68 17.18
C GLY A 459 -20.08 10.43 16.48
N PHE A 460 -20.92 9.39 16.42
CA PHE A 460 -20.55 8.11 15.82
C PHE A 460 -21.65 7.57 14.91
N LYS A 461 -21.25 6.83 13.86
CA LYS A 461 -22.16 6.04 13.01
C LYS A 461 -22.46 4.70 13.68
N SER A 462 -23.55 4.05 13.27
CA SER A 462 -23.89 2.68 13.72
C SER A 462 -22.77 1.65 13.48
N GLY A 463 -21.90 1.88 12.48
CA GLY A 463 -20.70 1.08 12.23
C GLY A 463 -19.65 1.11 13.35
N ALA A 464 -19.73 2.03 14.33
CA ALA A 464 -18.91 2.01 15.53
C ALA A 464 -19.32 0.90 16.53
N GLY A 465 -20.53 0.35 16.41
CA GLY A 465 -21.02 -0.75 17.24
C GLY A 465 -21.39 -0.35 18.68
N GLN A 466 -21.37 -1.35 19.58
CA GLN A 466 -21.77 -1.18 20.97
C GLN A 466 -20.58 -1.25 21.94
N LEU A 467 -20.41 -0.17 22.72
CA LEU A 467 -19.43 -0.07 23.79
C LEU A 467 -19.89 -0.88 25.02
N GLN A 468 -19.16 -1.93 25.35
CA GLN A 468 -19.49 -2.86 26.42
C GLN A 468 -19.18 -2.28 27.83
N PRO A 469 -19.85 -2.75 28.89
CA PRO A 469 -19.58 -2.33 30.28
C PRO A 469 -18.09 -2.43 30.65
N GLY A 470 -17.55 -1.37 31.26
CA GLY A 470 -16.15 -1.32 31.69
C GLY A 470 -15.12 -1.31 30.56
N LYS A 471 -15.53 -1.03 29.31
CA LYS A 471 -14.63 -0.84 28.16
C LYS A 471 -14.61 0.60 27.69
N ASP A 472 -13.53 0.97 27.00
CA ASP A 472 -13.40 2.24 26.28
C ASP A 472 -13.37 2.04 24.76
N THR A 473 -13.62 3.12 24.02
CA THR A 473 -13.62 3.17 22.54
C THR A 473 -12.27 2.89 21.89
N GLY A 474 -11.21 2.66 22.66
CA GLY A 474 -9.85 2.95 22.22
C GLY A 474 -9.64 4.45 22.06
N GLU A 475 -8.46 4.83 21.58
CA GLU A 475 -8.19 6.23 21.23
C GLU A 475 -9.04 6.68 20.05
N ILE A 476 -9.51 7.92 20.12
CA ILE A 476 -10.13 8.68 19.05
C ILE A 476 -9.26 9.92 18.87
N GLN A 477 -8.36 9.84 17.90
CA GLN A 477 -7.35 10.86 17.61
C GLN A 477 -7.98 11.91 16.68
N ILE A 478 -8.37 13.05 17.25
CA ILE A 478 -9.07 14.14 16.54
C ILE A 478 -8.11 15.27 16.27
N ARG A 479 -8.28 15.91 15.12
CA ARG A 479 -7.56 17.12 14.71
C ARG A 479 -8.50 18.05 13.95
N PHE A 480 -8.47 19.34 14.26
CA PHE A 480 -9.24 20.34 13.52
C PHE A 480 -8.50 21.66 13.30
N ASN A 481 -8.77 22.31 12.17
CA ASN A 481 -8.10 23.54 11.72
C ASN A 481 -9.11 24.50 11.07
N LYS A 482 -8.75 25.79 11.00
CA LYS A 482 -9.46 26.77 10.14
C LYS A 482 -9.15 26.48 8.68
N SER A 483 -10.08 26.80 7.77
CA SER A 483 -9.90 26.60 6.33
C SER A 483 -8.77 27.45 5.72
N ASP A 484 -8.42 28.56 6.36
CA ASP A 484 -7.30 29.44 5.98
C ASP A 484 -6.03 29.22 6.83
N TRP A 485 -6.02 28.19 7.69
CA TRP A 485 -4.94 27.88 8.63
C TRP A 485 -4.49 29.05 9.52
N SER A 486 -5.34 30.05 9.75
CA SER A 486 -5.08 31.06 10.76
C SER A 486 -5.16 30.47 12.18
N ASN A 487 -4.43 31.06 13.12
CA ASN A 487 -4.28 30.48 14.46
C ASN A 487 -5.58 30.58 15.29
N TYR A 488 -5.79 29.58 16.16
CA TYR A 488 -6.56 29.70 17.39
C TYR A 488 -5.64 30.07 18.56
N ASN A 489 -6.23 30.57 19.62
CA ASN A 489 -5.64 30.82 20.92
C ASN A 489 -6.26 29.86 21.94
N GLN A 490 -5.86 28.59 21.91
CA GLN A 490 -6.27 27.56 22.87
C GLN A 490 -6.13 28.00 24.34
N GLY A 491 -5.26 28.99 24.63
CA GLY A 491 -5.16 29.62 25.95
C GLY A 491 -6.42 30.32 26.46
N ASN A 492 -7.43 30.55 25.60
CA ASN A 492 -8.76 31.05 26.00
C ASN A 492 -9.85 29.96 26.02
N ASP A 493 -9.59 28.75 25.50
CA ASP A 493 -10.60 27.71 25.33
C ASP A 493 -11.09 27.13 26.65
N TRP A 494 -12.41 26.91 26.76
CA TRP A 494 -13.01 26.22 27.90
C TRP A 494 -12.37 24.84 28.09
N SER A 495 -12.37 24.01 27.04
CA SER A 495 -12.03 22.58 27.15
C SER A 495 -10.54 22.28 27.15
N TRP A 496 -9.67 23.26 26.86
CA TRP A 496 -8.24 23.03 26.75
C TRP A 496 -7.57 22.96 28.13
N ILE A 497 -6.62 22.02 28.28
CA ILE A 497 -5.75 21.94 29.45
C ILE A 497 -4.33 21.67 28.94
N GLN A 498 -3.48 22.71 28.98
CA GLN A 498 -2.15 22.70 28.36
C GLN A 498 -1.28 21.50 28.77
N SER A 499 -1.25 21.19 30.07
CA SER A 499 -0.40 20.15 30.67
C SER A 499 -0.92 18.72 30.50
N MET A 500 -2.12 18.53 29.96
CA MET A 500 -2.83 17.24 29.99
C MET A 500 -2.46 16.35 28.80
N THR A 501 -1.16 16.09 28.61
CA THR A 501 -0.62 15.34 27.45
C THR A 501 -0.89 13.83 27.50
N SER A 502 -1.28 13.31 28.66
CA SER A 502 -1.72 11.93 28.89
C SER A 502 -3.22 11.89 29.20
N TYR A 503 -3.88 10.78 28.87
CA TYR A 503 -5.32 10.61 29.08
C TYR A 503 -5.72 10.70 30.55
N GLY A 504 -6.65 11.58 30.86
CA GLY A 504 -7.29 11.69 32.17
C GLY A 504 -8.69 12.31 32.08
N GLU A 505 -9.36 12.49 33.21
CA GLU A 505 -10.72 13.03 33.26
C GLU A 505 -10.72 14.55 33.14
N ASN A 506 -11.15 15.07 31.99
CA ASN A 506 -11.37 16.50 31.77
C ASN A 506 -12.88 16.79 31.81
N MET A 507 -13.36 17.24 32.97
CA MET A 507 -14.78 17.56 33.18
C MET A 507 -15.32 18.68 32.27
N LYS A 508 -14.48 19.42 31.56
CA LYS A 508 -14.91 20.46 30.62
C LYS A 508 -15.22 19.92 29.22
N VAL A 509 -14.83 18.68 28.92
CA VAL A 509 -15.28 17.93 27.73
C VAL A 509 -16.54 17.14 28.11
N THR A 510 -17.68 17.58 27.60
CA THR A 510 -19.00 17.03 27.97
C THR A 510 -19.45 15.91 27.03
N ALA A 511 -20.20 14.92 27.52
CA ALA A 511 -20.80 13.89 26.68
C ALA A 511 -22.27 13.60 27.00
N TYR A 512 -22.98 13.12 25.99
CA TYR A 512 -24.43 13.02 25.93
C TYR A 512 -24.86 11.64 25.42
N ILE A 513 -26.02 11.17 25.86
CA ILE A 513 -26.72 10.02 25.27
C ILE A 513 -28.11 10.49 24.87
N ASP A 514 -28.49 10.27 23.60
CA ASP A 514 -29.74 10.77 23.00
C ASP A 514 -29.96 12.30 23.18
N GLY A 515 -28.85 13.06 23.29
CA GLY A 515 -28.87 14.51 23.54
C GLY A 515 -28.96 14.93 25.01
N VAL A 516 -29.12 14.00 25.96
CA VAL A 516 -29.12 14.26 27.41
C VAL A 516 -27.69 14.25 27.95
N LEU A 517 -27.29 15.30 28.66
CA LEU A 517 -25.97 15.42 29.30
C LEU A 517 -25.78 14.33 30.38
N VAL A 518 -24.72 13.52 30.25
CA VAL A 518 -24.40 12.41 31.18
C VAL A 518 -22.97 12.44 31.73
N TRP A 519 -22.09 13.28 31.16
CA TRP A 519 -20.72 13.51 31.65
C TRP A 519 -20.27 14.95 31.41
N GLY A 520 -19.47 15.49 32.33
CA GLY A 520 -18.85 16.82 32.24
C GLY A 520 -19.76 17.98 32.65
N GLN A 521 -19.26 19.21 32.44
CA GLN A 521 -19.93 20.47 32.72
C GLN A 521 -19.82 21.42 31.50
N GLU A 522 -20.98 21.83 30.96
CA GLU A 522 -21.06 22.86 29.91
C GLU A 522 -20.62 24.24 30.44
N PRO A 523 -20.08 25.14 29.59
CA PRO A 523 -19.77 26.50 30.02
C PRO A 523 -21.04 27.26 30.45
N THR A 524 -20.98 27.96 31.58
CA THR A 524 -22.17 28.62 32.15
C THR A 524 -22.80 29.63 31.18
N GLY A 525 -24.07 29.39 30.82
CA GLY A 525 -24.84 30.23 29.89
C GLY A 525 -24.78 29.79 28.42
N ALA A 526 -24.02 28.74 28.09
CA ALA A 526 -23.96 28.22 26.74
C ALA A 526 -25.34 27.76 26.24
N THR A 527 -25.74 28.24 25.08
CA THR A 527 -26.96 27.86 24.37
C THR A 527 -26.65 27.77 22.87
N ALA A 528 -27.28 26.84 22.16
CA ALA A 528 -27.06 26.65 20.72
C ALA A 528 -27.99 27.55 19.90
N ALA A 529 -27.46 28.12 18.80
CA ALA A 529 -28.26 28.95 17.91
C ALA A 529 -29.37 28.15 17.19
N PRO A 530 -30.60 28.66 17.08
CA PRO A 530 -31.70 27.97 16.40
C PRO A 530 -31.43 27.87 14.89
N ILE A 531 -31.59 26.67 14.34
CA ILE A 531 -31.46 26.41 12.89
C ILE A 531 -32.76 26.79 12.18
N ALA A 532 -32.64 27.46 11.02
CA ALA A 532 -33.79 27.85 10.19
C ALA A 532 -34.57 26.62 9.69
N THR A 533 -35.89 26.64 9.87
CA THR A 533 -36.76 25.48 9.60
C THR A 533 -37.13 25.38 8.11
N PRO A 534 -36.89 24.23 7.44
CA PRO A 534 -37.37 24.01 6.09
C PRO A 534 -38.88 23.66 6.07
N THR A 535 -39.60 24.14 5.05
CA THR A 535 -41.04 23.91 4.85
C THR A 535 -41.35 22.44 4.54
N PRO A 536 -42.41 21.84 5.11
CA PRO A 536 -42.74 20.43 4.87
C PRO A 536 -43.41 20.17 3.50
N THR A 537 -43.06 19.03 2.91
CA THR A 537 -43.63 18.45 1.68
C THR A 537 -44.16 17.03 2.03
N PRO A 538 -45.31 16.57 1.50
CA PRO A 538 -46.11 15.52 2.14
C PRO A 538 -45.52 14.10 2.08
N ALA A 539 -45.97 13.26 3.03
CA ALA A 539 -45.47 11.92 3.28
C ALA A 539 -45.97 10.85 2.26
N PRO A 540 -45.15 9.83 1.93
CA PRO A 540 -45.56 8.69 1.13
C PRO A 540 -46.44 7.69 1.90
N THR A 541 -47.25 6.92 1.17
CA THR A 541 -48.16 5.91 1.73
C THR A 541 -47.44 4.58 2.02
N ALA A 542 -47.90 3.83 3.03
CA ALA A 542 -47.28 2.57 3.46
C ALA A 542 -47.60 1.39 2.51
N THR A 543 -46.63 0.47 2.38
CA THR A 543 -46.69 -0.78 1.61
C THR A 543 -46.44 -1.97 2.57
N PRO A 544 -47.16 -3.11 2.46
CA PRO A 544 -47.26 -4.07 3.56
C PRO A 544 -46.07 -5.04 3.74
N THR A 545 -46.00 -5.60 4.95
CA THR A 545 -44.96 -6.52 5.45
C THR A 545 -44.97 -7.90 4.77
N PRO A 546 -43.80 -8.50 4.46
CA PRO A 546 -43.72 -9.89 4.00
C PRO A 546 -44.06 -10.91 5.11
N THR A 547 -44.64 -12.05 4.72
CA THR A 547 -45.00 -13.16 5.62
C THR A 547 -43.86 -14.18 5.75
N SER A 548 -43.81 -14.91 6.87
CA SER A 548 -42.77 -15.92 7.14
C SER A 548 -43.01 -17.26 6.41
N THR A 549 -41.90 -17.90 6.02
CA THR A 549 -41.85 -19.24 5.37
C THR A 549 -41.20 -20.24 6.34
N PRO A 550 -41.72 -21.49 6.47
CA PRO A 550 -41.34 -22.39 7.56
C PRO A 550 -40.03 -23.16 7.38
N THR A 551 -39.45 -23.59 8.51
CA THR A 551 -38.20 -24.36 8.65
C THR A 551 -38.33 -25.83 8.24
N PRO A 552 -37.35 -26.42 7.52
CA PRO A 552 -37.30 -27.87 7.25
C PRO A 552 -36.65 -28.68 8.40
N THR A 553 -37.11 -29.92 8.57
CA THR A 553 -36.68 -30.91 9.58
C THR A 553 -35.37 -31.63 9.17
N PRO A 554 -34.46 -31.99 10.10
CA PRO A 554 -33.20 -32.68 9.75
C PRO A 554 -33.40 -34.14 9.28
N THR A 555 -32.49 -34.61 8.42
CA THR A 555 -32.39 -35.99 7.92
C THR A 555 -31.02 -36.61 8.26
N ALA A 556 -30.95 -37.94 8.35
CA ALA A 556 -29.87 -38.67 9.02
C ALA A 556 -28.51 -38.74 8.29
N ALA A 557 -27.48 -39.15 9.04
CA ALA A 557 -26.09 -39.26 8.59
C ALA A 557 -25.80 -40.49 7.69
N PRO A 558 -24.82 -40.42 6.77
CA PRO A 558 -24.45 -41.52 5.87
C PRO A 558 -23.49 -42.55 6.49
N THR A 559 -23.51 -43.77 5.96
CA THR A 559 -22.61 -44.89 6.32
C THR A 559 -21.42 -45.02 5.34
N ILE A 560 -20.39 -45.78 5.72
CA ILE A 560 -19.06 -45.86 5.07
C ILE A 560 -18.97 -47.08 4.10
N THR A 561 -18.02 -47.04 3.14
CA THR A 561 -17.41 -48.19 2.41
C THR A 561 -18.14 -48.64 1.12
N PRO A 562 -17.47 -49.15 0.04
CA PRO A 562 -16.03 -49.33 -0.25
C PRO A 562 -15.47 -48.59 -1.49
N THR A 563 -14.15 -48.70 -1.68
CA THR A 563 -13.33 -48.26 -2.84
C THR A 563 -13.55 -49.09 -4.14
N PRO A 564 -13.56 -48.47 -5.34
CA PRO A 564 -13.42 -49.15 -6.62
C PRO A 564 -12.04 -48.93 -7.32
N THR A 565 -11.75 -49.72 -8.35
CA THR A 565 -10.42 -49.88 -8.99
C THR A 565 -10.16 -48.93 -10.18
N ILE A 566 -8.88 -48.63 -10.45
CA ILE A 566 -8.40 -47.87 -11.61
C ILE A 566 -8.55 -48.67 -12.93
N THR A 567 -9.08 -48.07 -14.01
CA THR A 567 -8.80 -48.46 -15.42
C THR A 567 -9.25 -47.37 -16.43
N ALA A 568 -8.41 -47.13 -17.45
CA ALA A 568 -8.66 -46.48 -18.76
C ALA A 568 -9.13 -45.01 -18.86
N THR A 569 -8.39 -44.26 -19.68
CA THR A 569 -8.64 -42.85 -20.09
C THR A 569 -9.72 -42.72 -21.18
N PRO A 570 -10.67 -41.78 -21.09
CA PRO A 570 -11.57 -41.41 -22.20
C PRO A 570 -10.90 -40.49 -23.23
N ALA A 571 -11.39 -40.52 -24.48
CA ALA A 571 -10.98 -39.62 -25.57
C ALA A 571 -11.47 -38.17 -25.34
N PRO A 572 -10.87 -37.14 -26.00
CA PRO A 572 -11.18 -35.73 -25.71
C PRO A 572 -12.60 -35.31 -26.08
N THR A 573 -13.22 -34.53 -25.19
CA THR A 573 -14.53 -33.88 -25.36
C THR A 573 -14.49 -32.83 -26.49
N PRO A 574 -15.53 -32.69 -27.33
CA PRO A 574 -15.58 -31.67 -28.38
C PRO A 574 -15.62 -30.23 -27.86
N ALA A 575 -15.24 -29.29 -28.73
CA ALA A 575 -15.11 -27.87 -28.45
C ALA A 575 -16.43 -27.19 -28.03
N PRO A 576 -16.38 -26.08 -27.26
CA PRO A 576 -17.57 -25.36 -26.81
C PRO A 576 -18.38 -24.73 -27.96
N THR A 577 -19.69 -24.67 -27.79
CA THR A 577 -20.65 -24.18 -28.77
C THR A 577 -20.47 -22.69 -29.08
N SER A 578 -20.65 -22.31 -30.34
CA SER A 578 -20.41 -20.96 -30.84
C SER A 578 -21.37 -19.90 -30.27
N THR A 579 -20.82 -18.89 -29.60
CA THR A 579 -21.41 -17.53 -29.50
C THR A 579 -21.73 -17.01 -30.92
N PRO A 580 -22.78 -16.18 -31.12
CA PRO A 580 -23.11 -15.64 -32.44
C PRO A 580 -21.93 -14.90 -33.06
N ALA A 581 -21.46 -15.38 -34.22
CA ALA A 581 -20.35 -14.79 -34.92
C ALA A 581 -20.80 -13.48 -35.60
N TYR A 582 -20.32 -12.34 -35.11
CA TYR A 582 -20.38 -11.05 -35.80
C TYR A 582 -19.43 -11.08 -37.01
N LEU A 583 -19.85 -11.80 -38.06
CA LEU A 583 -19.08 -12.18 -39.25
C LEU A 583 -18.80 -11.05 -40.26
N ASP A 584 -18.91 -9.80 -39.82
CA ASP A 584 -18.85 -8.61 -40.68
C ASP A 584 -18.36 -7.38 -39.91
N ASP A 585 -17.04 -7.28 -39.67
CA ASP A 585 -16.38 -6.00 -39.47
C ASP A 585 -16.07 -5.37 -40.85
N THR A 586 -16.84 -4.35 -41.23
CA THR A 586 -16.64 -3.61 -42.48
C THR A 586 -15.35 -2.77 -42.48
N ASN A 587 -14.59 -2.82 -41.37
CA ASN A 587 -13.41 -2.03 -41.08
C ASN A 587 -13.66 -0.55 -41.37
N ASP A 588 -14.73 -0.03 -40.75
CA ASP A 588 -15.34 1.27 -41.00
C ASP A 588 -15.35 2.19 -39.76
N ASP A 589 -14.72 1.78 -38.66
CA ASP A 589 -14.54 2.57 -37.42
C ASP A 589 -13.35 3.55 -37.49
N TRP A 590 -12.84 3.82 -38.69
CA TRP A 590 -11.75 4.77 -38.89
C TRP A 590 -12.19 6.21 -38.63
N LEU A 591 -11.31 6.97 -37.98
CA LEU A 591 -11.57 8.33 -37.54
C LEU A 591 -10.75 9.36 -38.32
N TYR A 592 -11.26 10.58 -38.42
CA TYR A 592 -10.65 11.66 -39.20
C TYR A 592 -10.63 12.97 -38.39
N VAL A 593 -9.73 13.88 -38.75
CA VAL A 593 -9.63 15.20 -38.14
C VAL A 593 -10.35 16.24 -38.99
N SER A 594 -11.21 17.05 -38.35
CA SER A 594 -11.97 18.14 -38.95
C SER A 594 -11.91 19.37 -38.04
N GLY A 595 -11.04 20.33 -38.39
CA GLY A 595 -10.69 21.45 -37.50
C GLY A 595 -10.08 20.93 -36.20
N ASN A 596 -10.58 21.39 -35.06
CA ASN A 596 -10.20 20.91 -33.73
C ASN A 596 -10.98 19.68 -33.23
N LYS A 597 -11.74 18.98 -34.09
CA LYS A 597 -12.50 17.78 -33.70
C LYS A 597 -11.96 16.52 -34.39
N ILE A 598 -12.07 15.39 -33.69
CA ILE A 598 -12.05 14.06 -34.31
C ILE A 598 -13.51 13.68 -34.68
N VAL A 599 -13.69 13.09 -35.86
CA VAL A 599 -14.99 12.66 -36.40
C VAL A 599 -14.97 11.22 -36.93
N ASP A 600 -16.13 10.58 -36.98
CA ASP A 600 -16.37 9.30 -37.64
C ASP A 600 -16.35 9.43 -39.18
N LYS A 601 -16.46 8.29 -39.87
CA LYS A 601 -16.54 8.21 -41.35
C LYS A 601 -17.73 8.95 -41.98
N ASP A 602 -18.79 9.23 -41.22
CA ASP A 602 -19.98 9.95 -41.67
C ASP A 602 -19.89 11.45 -41.32
N GLY A 603 -18.78 11.90 -40.71
CA GLY A 603 -18.49 13.28 -40.35
C GLY A 603 -19.01 13.71 -38.97
N ARG A 604 -19.49 12.78 -38.13
CA ARG A 604 -20.02 13.10 -36.79
C ARG A 604 -18.90 13.15 -35.74
N PRO A 605 -18.90 14.08 -34.79
CA PRO A 605 -17.91 14.12 -33.71
C PRO A 605 -17.86 12.84 -32.87
N VAL A 606 -16.68 12.56 -32.31
CA VAL A 606 -16.47 11.48 -31.35
C VAL A 606 -15.80 12.01 -30.08
N TRP A 607 -15.88 11.27 -28.97
CA TRP A 607 -15.11 11.59 -27.77
C TRP A 607 -14.33 10.35 -27.28
N LEU A 608 -13.03 10.33 -27.58
CA LEU A 608 -12.08 9.34 -27.11
C LEU A 608 -11.84 9.58 -25.61
N THR A 609 -12.36 8.68 -24.77
CA THR A 609 -12.27 8.74 -23.30
C THR A 609 -11.77 7.39 -22.80
N GLY A 610 -10.49 7.32 -22.44
CA GLY A 610 -9.79 6.04 -22.28
C GLY A 610 -8.89 5.95 -21.06
N VAL A 611 -8.07 4.90 -21.04
CA VAL A 611 -7.15 4.56 -19.95
C VAL A 611 -5.84 3.97 -20.47
N ASN A 612 -4.74 4.22 -19.78
CA ASN A 612 -3.43 3.65 -20.08
C ASN A 612 -3.28 2.31 -19.32
N TRP A 613 -2.94 1.23 -20.01
CA TRP A 613 -2.50 -0.02 -19.36
C TRP A 613 -1.06 -0.32 -19.80
N PHE A 614 -0.08 -0.05 -18.94
CA PHE A 614 1.33 -0.28 -19.28
C PHE A 614 1.78 -1.73 -19.00
N GLY A 615 2.94 -2.10 -19.56
CA GLY A 615 3.58 -3.40 -19.31
C GLY A 615 4.40 -3.91 -20.50
N TYR A 616 3.87 -3.77 -21.73
CA TYR A 616 4.57 -4.16 -22.97
C TYR A 616 5.82 -3.31 -23.26
N ASN A 617 5.96 -2.15 -22.62
CA ASN A 617 7.17 -1.33 -22.59
C ASN A 617 8.22 -1.80 -21.57
N THR A 618 7.82 -2.63 -20.60
CA THR A 618 8.64 -3.07 -19.47
C THR A 618 9.15 -4.50 -19.67
N GLY A 619 10.08 -4.93 -18.81
CA GLY A 619 10.64 -6.30 -18.82
C GLY A 619 9.63 -7.44 -18.57
N THR A 620 8.35 -7.15 -18.32
CA THR A 620 7.28 -8.17 -18.20
C THR A 620 6.79 -8.68 -19.55
N ASN A 621 7.02 -7.94 -20.66
CA ASN A 621 6.70 -8.31 -22.05
C ASN A 621 5.20 -8.63 -22.31
N VAL A 622 4.33 -8.15 -21.42
CA VAL A 622 2.86 -8.26 -21.45
C VAL A 622 2.30 -7.13 -20.57
N PHE A 623 1.00 -6.85 -20.58
CA PHE A 623 0.41 -5.95 -19.62
C PHE A 623 0.74 -6.32 -18.16
N ASP A 624 1.11 -5.31 -17.37
CA ASP A 624 1.42 -5.50 -15.95
C ASP A 624 0.14 -5.87 -15.19
N GLY A 625 0.26 -6.81 -14.25
CA GLY A 625 -0.86 -7.36 -13.49
C GLY A 625 -1.45 -8.66 -14.04
N VAL A 626 -1.08 -9.14 -15.24
CA VAL A 626 -1.54 -10.44 -15.80
C VAL A 626 -0.98 -11.66 -15.03
N TRP A 627 -0.10 -11.43 -14.06
CA TRP A 627 0.25 -12.42 -13.02
C TRP A 627 -0.81 -12.56 -11.90
N SER A 628 -1.81 -11.68 -11.85
CA SER A 628 -2.81 -11.57 -10.76
C SER A 628 -4.25 -11.48 -11.27
N CYS A 629 -4.50 -10.74 -12.35
CA CYS A 629 -5.81 -10.62 -13.01
C CYS A 629 -5.91 -11.51 -14.27
N ASN A 630 -7.13 -11.79 -14.73
CA ASN A 630 -7.37 -12.43 -16.02
C ASN A 630 -7.47 -11.35 -17.11
N LEU A 631 -6.67 -11.48 -18.16
CA LEU A 631 -6.54 -10.50 -19.24
C LEU A 631 -7.88 -10.20 -19.92
N LYS A 632 -8.60 -11.25 -20.35
CA LYS A 632 -9.86 -11.08 -21.08
C LYS A 632 -10.94 -10.42 -20.22
N SER A 633 -11.11 -10.85 -18.97
CA SER A 633 -12.10 -10.26 -18.07
C SER A 633 -11.77 -8.81 -17.72
N THR A 634 -10.48 -8.47 -17.62
CA THR A 634 -10.04 -7.11 -17.29
C THR A 634 -10.30 -6.13 -18.44
N LEU A 635 -9.99 -6.51 -19.68
CA LEU A 635 -10.34 -5.72 -20.87
C LEU A 635 -11.87 -5.53 -21.00
N ALA A 636 -12.65 -6.58 -20.74
CA ALA A 636 -14.11 -6.49 -20.71
C ALA A 636 -14.63 -5.56 -19.61
N GLU A 637 -14.00 -5.53 -18.43
CA GLU A 637 -14.43 -4.67 -17.31
C GLU A 637 -14.01 -3.20 -17.50
N ILE A 638 -12.85 -2.94 -18.12
CA ILE A 638 -12.46 -1.61 -18.60
C ILE A 638 -13.54 -1.07 -19.55
N ALA A 639 -13.96 -1.86 -20.54
CA ALA A 639 -15.02 -1.48 -21.47
C ALA A 639 -16.40 -1.34 -20.79
N ASN A 640 -16.77 -2.25 -19.87
CA ASN A 640 -18.01 -2.14 -19.07
C ASN A 640 -18.09 -0.80 -18.31
N ARG A 641 -16.95 -0.29 -17.86
CA ARG A 641 -16.80 0.97 -17.10
C ARG A 641 -16.67 2.22 -17.98
N GLY A 642 -16.83 2.09 -19.29
CA GLY A 642 -17.01 3.23 -20.19
C GLY A 642 -15.74 3.80 -20.79
N PHE A 643 -14.59 3.16 -20.59
CA PHE A 643 -13.40 3.47 -21.37
C PHE A 643 -13.59 2.93 -22.78
N ASN A 644 -13.60 3.80 -23.79
CA ASN A 644 -13.76 3.42 -25.20
C ASN A 644 -12.43 3.35 -25.96
N LEU A 645 -11.33 3.79 -25.32
CA LEU A 645 -9.97 3.72 -25.82
C LEU A 645 -9.02 3.13 -24.76
N LEU A 646 -8.07 2.30 -25.21
CA LEU A 646 -6.95 1.79 -24.43
C LEU A 646 -5.63 2.34 -25.02
N ARG A 647 -4.88 3.17 -24.29
CA ARG A 647 -3.50 3.52 -24.65
C ARG A 647 -2.59 2.38 -24.19
N VAL A 648 -1.78 1.86 -25.11
CA VAL A 648 -0.94 0.67 -24.92
C VAL A 648 0.54 1.06 -25.01
N PRO A 649 1.16 1.42 -23.87
CA PRO A 649 2.61 1.54 -23.74
C PRO A 649 3.36 0.26 -24.15
N ILE A 650 4.10 0.34 -25.26
CA ILE A 650 4.95 -0.73 -25.80
C ILE A 650 6.33 -0.19 -26.21
N SER A 651 7.40 -0.98 -26.07
CA SER A 651 8.73 -0.56 -26.49
C SER A 651 9.01 -0.85 -27.96
N ALA A 652 9.79 0.01 -28.62
CA ALA A 652 10.28 -0.26 -29.97
C ALA A 652 11.15 -1.53 -30.01
N GLU A 653 11.97 -1.77 -28.98
CA GLU A 653 12.77 -3.00 -28.82
C GLU A 653 11.91 -4.27 -28.80
N LEU A 654 10.76 -4.31 -28.12
CA LEU A 654 9.90 -5.50 -28.11
C LEU A 654 9.30 -5.77 -29.50
N ILE A 655 8.87 -4.72 -30.20
CA ILE A 655 8.35 -4.81 -31.57
C ILE A 655 9.45 -5.25 -32.55
N LEU A 656 10.69 -4.76 -32.39
CA LEU A 656 11.83 -5.18 -33.20
C LEU A 656 12.18 -6.65 -32.95
N ASN A 657 12.13 -7.11 -31.70
CA ASN A 657 12.29 -8.54 -31.37
C ASN A 657 11.20 -9.39 -32.06
N TRP A 658 9.92 -9.01 -31.91
CA TRP A 658 8.80 -9.68 -32.58
C TRP A 658 8.98 -9.74 -34.10
N SER A 659 9.45 -8.66 -34.74
CA SER A 659 9.69 -8.62 -36.19
C SER A 659 10.81 -9.57 -36.67
N GLN A 660 11.71 -9.96 -35.77
CA GLN A 660 12.80 -10.90 -36.01
C GLN A 660 12.47 -12.35 -35.58
N GLY A 661 11.24 -12.60 -35.12
CA GLY A 661 10.83 -13.91 -34.57
C GLY A 661 11.38 -14.19 -33.17
N ILE A 662 11.85 -13.16 -32.46
CA ILE A 662 12.32 -13.23 -31.09
C ILE A 662 11.15 -12.85 -30.18
N TYR A 663 10.73 -13.77 -29.32
CA TYR A 663 9.60 -13.55 -28.41
C TYR A 663 10.07 -13.65 -26.96
N PRO A 664 10.37 -12.52 -26.30
CA PRO A 664 10.63 -12.49 -24.86
C PRO A 664 9.50 -13.15 -24.07
N LYS A 665 9.84 -13.81 -22.95
CA LYS A 665 8.87 -14.54 -22.14
C LYS A 665 7.88 -13.55 -21.48
N PRO A 666 6.57 -13.67 -21.70
CA PRO A 666 5.59 -12.82 -21.03
C PRO A 666 5.39 -13.27 -19.56
N ASN A 667 5.20 -12.31 -18.66
CA ASN A 667 4.98 -12.56 -17.22
C ASN A 667 3.50 -12.87 -16.90
N ILE A 668 3.09 -14.12 -17.15
CA ILE A 668 1.69 -14.57 -17.07
C ILE A 668 1.52 -15.62 -15.98
N ASN A 669 0.42 -15.52 -15.23
CA ASN A 669 -0.05 -16.57 -14.33
C ASN A 669 -1.14 -17.40 -15.02
N TYR A 670 -0.75 -18.57 -15.55
CA TYR A 670 -1.65 -19.47 -16.30
C TYR A 670 -2.76 -20.10 -15.46
N TYR A 671 -2.71 -20.06 -14.12
CA TYR A 671 -3.85 -20.47 -13.30
C TYR A 671 -5.01 -19.45 -13.39
N VAL A 672 -4.67 -18.17 -13.60
CA VAL A 672 -5.64 -17.08 -13.79
C VAL A 672 -5.92 -16.83 -15.28
N ASN A 673 -4.98 -17.19 -16.15
CA ASN A 673 -5.03 -17.00 -17.60
C ASN A 673 -4.77 -18.32 -18.36
N PRO A 674 -5.57 -19.38 -18.16
CA PRO A 674 -5.35 -20.68 -18.81
C PRO A 674 -5.47 -20.61 -20.34
N GLU A 675 -6.23 -19.64 -20.87
CA GLU A 675 -6.34 -19.37 -22.31
C GLU A 675 -5.05 -18.82 -22.94
N LEU A 676 -4.09 -18.38 -22.12
CA LEU A 676 -2.78 -17.88 -22.55
C LEU A 676 -1.66 -18.93 -22.39
N GLU A 677 -1.96 -20.16 -21.94
CA GLU A 677 -0.93 -21.17 -21.74
C GLU A 677 -0.23 -21.54 -23.07
N GLY A 678 1.11 -21.54 -23.03
CA GLY A 678 1.95 -21.77 -24.21
C GLY A 678 2.02 -20.61 -25.20
N LYS A 679 1.34 -19.48 -24.97
CA LYS A 679 1.38 -18.30 -25.85
C LYS A 679 2.62 -17.45 -25.64
N ASN A 680 3.22 -17.00 -26.73
CA ASN A 680 4.32 -16.04 -26.70
C ASN A 680 3.82 -14.59 -26.60
N SER A 681 4.70 -13.65 -26.24
CA SER A 681 4.38 -12.23 -26.02
C SER A 681 3.58 -11.57 -27.18
N LEU A 682 3.88 -11.90 -28.44
CA LEU A 682 3.15 -11.39 -29.61
C LEU A 682 1.77 -12.04 -29.75
N GLU A 683 1.64 -13.36 -29.57
CA GLU A 683 0.34 -14.05 -29.61
C GLU A 683 -0.60 -13.56 -28.52
N VAL A 684 -0.06 -13.21 -27.35
CA VAL A 684 -0.85 -12.59 -26.27
C VAL A 684 -1.31 -11.20 -26.68
N PHE A 685 -0.50 -10.44 -27.44
CA PHE A 685 -0.93 -9.15 -27.98
C PHE A 685 -1.96 -9.28 -29.12
N ASP A 686 -1.87 -10.31 -29.98
CA ASP A 686 -2.94 -10.64 -30.93
C ASP A 686 -4.26 -10.92 -30.17
N ILE A 687 -4.20 -11.61 -29.02
CA ILE A 687 -5.34 -11.87 -28.14
C ILE A 687 -5.84 -10.57 -27.48
N VAL A 688 -4.98 -9.60 -27.15
CA VAL A 688 -5.41 -8.25 -26.69
C VAL A 688 -6.25 -7.57 -27.77
N VAL A 689 -5.74 -7.47 -29.00
CA VAL A 689 -6.46 -6.83 -30.12
C VAL A 689 -7.80 -7.52 -30.37
N GLN A 690 -7.80 -8.85 -30.50
CA GLN A 690 -9.01 -9.63 -30.69
C GLN A 690 -10.01 -9.49 -29.53
N THR A 691 -9.55 -9.35 -28.28
CA THR A 691 -10.46 -9.16 -27.13
C THR A 691 -11.03 -7.74 -27.10
N CYS A 692 -10.23 -6.72 -27.41
CA CYS A 692 -10.72 -5.35 -27.53
C CYS A 692 -11.82 -5.25 -28.60
N LYS A 693 -11.61 -5.92 -29.74
CA LYS A 693 -12.58 -6.10 -30.83
C LYS A 693 -13.84 -6.84 -30.39
N GLU A 694 -13.72 -7.90 -29.58
CA GLU A 694 -14.86 -8.62 -29.01
C GLU A 694 -15.72 -7.76 -28.05
N VAL A 695 -15.14 -6.73 -27.43
CA VAL A 695 -15.83 -5.86 -26.44
C VAL A 695 -16.02 -4.41 -26.91
N GLY A 696 -15.85 -4.11 -28.19
CA GLY A 696 -16.06 -2.75 -28.75
C GLY A 696 -15.10 -1.68 -28.23
N LEU A 697 -13.99 -2.09 -27.60
CA LEU A 697 -12.92 -1.23 -27.10
C LEU A 697 -11.90 -1.00 -28.22
N LYS A 698 -11.48 0.25 -28.45
CA LYS A 698 -10.45 0.58 -29.44
C LYS A 698 -9.09 0.79 -28.79
N ILE A 699 -8.02 0.66 -29.57
CA ILE A 699 -6.62 0.70 -29.14
C ILE A 699 -5.91 1.90 -29.77
N MET A 700 -5.09 2.55 -28.95
CA MET A 700 -4.01 3.43 -29.37
C MET A 700 -2.68 2.79 -28.99
N LEU A 701 -1.83 2.51 -29.99
CA LEU A 701 -0.45 2.08 -29.72
C LEU A 701 0.37 3.28 -29.26
N ASP A 702 1.22 3.10 -28.25
CA ASP A 702 2.17 4.10 -27.78
C ASP A 702 3.59 3.52 -27.76
N ILE A 703 4.53 4.13 -28.50
CA ILE A 703 5.95 3.77 -28.42
C ILE A 703 6.57 4.40 -27.17
N HIS A 704 6.29 3.78 -26.03
CA HIS A 704 6.58 4.34 -24.71
C HIS A 704 8.06 4.45 -24.39
N SER A 705 8.89 3.64 -25.06
CA SER A 705 10.32 3.58 -24.85
C SER A 705 11.06 2.99 -26.05
N ILE A 706 12.32 3.37 -26.24
CA ILE A 706 13.19 2.75 -27.25
C ILE A 706 13.63 1.34 -26.81
N LYS A 707 13.96 1.18 -25.52
CA LYS A 707 14.35 -0.07 -24.84
C LYS A 707 13.19 -0.70 -24.07
N THR A 708 13.20 -2.02 -23.90
CA THR A 708 12.24 -2.75 -23.04
C THR A 708 12.71 -2.70 -21.58
N ASP A 709 12.29 -1.68 -20.84
CA ASP A 709 12.69 -1.44 -19.45
C ASP A 709 11.54 -0.74 -18.69
N ALA A 710 11.35 -1.06 -17.40
CA ALA A 710 10.37 -0.38 -16.56
C ALA A 710 10.66 1.13 -16.39
N MET A 711 11.93 1.53 -16.52
CA MET A 711 12.37 2.92 -16.54
C MET A 711 12.64 3.42 -17.97
N GLY A 712 12.23 2.67 -19.01
CA GLY A 712 12.53 2.97 -20.41
C GLY A 712 11.98 4.30 -20.94
N HIS A 713 11.00 4.90 -20.24
CA HIS A 713 10.45 6.21 -20.57
C HIS A 713 11.44 7.36 -20.33
N ILE A 714 12.44 7.20 -19.44
CA ILE A 714 13.44 8.25 -19.10
C ILE A 714 14.42 8.57 -20.24
N TYR A 715 14.28 7.92 -21.41
CA TYR A 715 15.07 8.21 -22.58
C TYR A 715 14.43 9.39 -23.36
N PRO A 716 15.08 10.57 -23.43
CA PRO A 716 14.49 11.80 -23.96
C PRO A 716 14.13 11.75 -25.45
N VAL A 717 14.72 10.81 -26.19
CA VAL A 717 14.62 10.68 -27.65
C VAL A 717 14.40 9.22 -28.06
N TRP A 718 13.93 9.02 -29.29
CA TRP A 718 13.53 7.75 -29.90
C TRP A 718 14.72 6.94 -30.46
N TYR A 719 15.90 7.11 -29.89
CA TYR A 719 17.16 6.46 -30.29
C TYR A 719 18.17 6.49 -29.14
N ASP A 720 19.20 5.65 -29.20
CA ASP A 720 20.31 5.67 -28.26
C ASP A 720 21.61 5.09 -28.88
N GLU A 721 22.51 4.59 -28.03
CA GLU A 721 23.77 3.93 -28.41
C GLU A 721 23.60 2.56 -29.11
N LYS A 722 22.42 1.95 -28.99
CA LYS A 722 22.08 0.59 -29.49
C LYS A 722 21.06 0.64 -30.63
N PHE A 723 20.11 1.57 -30.58
CA PHE A 723 19.01 1.69 -31.53
C PHE A 723 19.04 3.04 -32.26
N THR A 724 18.95 3.01 -33.59
CA THR A 724 18.90 4.23 -34.40
C THR A 724 17.47 4.72 -34.60
N PRO A 725 17.25 5.99 -35.02
CA PRO A 725 15.92 6.46 -35.41
C PRO A 725 15.28 5.61 -36.50
N GLU A 726 16.09 4.99 -37.37
CA GLU A 726 15.61 4.10 -38.43
C GLU A 726 15.06 2.78 -37.87
N ASP A 727 15.55 2.30 -36.73
CA ASP A 727 15.04 1.09 -36.09
C ASP A 727 13.73 1.38 -35.33
N PHE A 728 13.61 2.57 -34.73
CA PHE A 728 12.34 3.12 -34.24
C PHE A 728 11.28 3.23 -35.36
N TYR A 729 11.63 3.77 -36.54
CA TYR A 729 10.71 3.84 -37.67
C TYR A 729 10.28 2.44 -38.16
N LYS A 730 11.23 1.48 -38.28
CA LYS A 730 10.92 0.08 -38.67
C LYS A 730 10.01 -0.63 -37.68
N ALA A 731 10.16 -0.39 -36.38
CA ALA A 731 9.26 -0.92 -35.35
C ALA A 731 7.81 -0.48 -35.66
N CYS A 732 7.62 0.83 -35.86
CA CYS A 732 6.33 1.42 -36.15
C CYS A 732 5.74 0.90 -37.47
N GLU A 733 6.54 0.80 -38.53
CA GLU A 733 6.13 0.22 -39.81
C GLU A 733 5.70 -1.24 -39.70
N TRP A 734 6.45 -2.07 -38.95
CA TRP A 734 6.17 -3.49 -38.83
C TRP A 734 4.85 -3.76 -38.11
N ILE A 735 4.63 -3.12 -36.95
CA ILE A 735 3.39 -3.30 -36.20
C ILE A 735 2.18 -2.69 -36.92
N THR A 736 2.37 -1.56 -37.62
CA THR A 736 1.35 -1.01 -38.53
C THR A 736 1.02 -2.00 -39.64
N ASN A 737 2.02 -2.61 -40.29
CA ASN A 737 1.79 -3.57 -41.37
C ASN A 737 1.13 -4.88 -40.90
N ARG A 738 1.31 -5.27 -39.63
CA ARG A 738 0.59 -6.41 -39.02
C ARG A 738 -0.91 -6.12 -38.89
N TYR A 739 -1.29 -4.95 -38.38
CA TYR A 739 -2.66 -4.62 -38.00
C TYR A 739 -3.39 -3.65 -38.96
N LYS A 740 -2.80 -3.29 -40.11
CA LYS A 740 -3.37 -2.33 -41.10
C LYS A 740 -4.78 -2.62 -41.61
N ASN A 741 -5.26 -3.85 -41.45
CA ASN A 741 -6.59 -4.31 -41.86
C ASN A 741 -7.51 -4.57 -40.64
N ASP A 742 -7.19 -4.04 -39.46
CA ASP A 742 -8.00 -4.17 -38.25
C ASP A 742 -8.26 -2.80 -37.61
N ASP A 743 -9.48 -2.29 -37.76
CA ASP A 743 -9.92 -1.01 -37.21
C ASP A 743 -10.07 -1.01 -35.67
N THR A 744 -9.66 -2.06 -34.97
CA THR A 744 -9.50 -2.04 -33.51
C THR A 744 -8.35 -1.11 -33.10
N ILE A 745 -7.28 -1.02 -33.89
CA ILE A 745 -6.19 -0.05 -33.67
C ILE A 745 -6.47 1.18 -34.52
N ILE A 746 -7.01 2.23 -33.90
CA ILE A 746 -7.46 3.47 -34.59
C ILE A 746 -6.43 4.59 -34.57
N ALA A 747 -5.47 4.55 -33.64
CA ALA A 747 -4.53 5.63 -33.38
C ALA A 747 -3.12 5.09 -33.08
N PHE A 748 -2.12 5.90 -33.40
CA PHE A 748 -0.71 5.62 -33.19
C PHE A 748 -0.03 6.84 -32.55
N ASP A 749 0.32 6.71 -31.27
CA ASP A 749 1.08 7.68 -30.50
C ASP A 749 2.57 7.42 -30.70
N LEU A 750 3.26 8.40 -31.30
CA LEU A 750 4.51 8.12 -32.00
C LEU A 750 5.70 7.87 -31.07
N LYS A 751 5.76 8.53 -29.91
CA LYS A 751 6.76 8.31 -28.85
C LYS A 751 6.29 9.01 -27.57
N ASN A 752 6.12 8.26 -26.49
CA ASN A 752 5.88 8.83 -25.16
C ASN A 752 7.00 9.77 -24.75
N GLU A 753 6.62 10.95 -24.29
CA GLU A 753 7.43 11.94 -23.59
C GLU A 753 8.80 12.21 -24.23
N PRO A 754 8.84 12.89 -25.39
CA PRO A 754 10.04 13.59 -25.82
C PRO A 754 10.39 14.65 -24.75
N HIS A 755 11.63 14.66 -24.26
CA HIS A 755 12.03 15.53 -23.15
C HIS A 755 13.53 15.85 -23.13
N GLY A 756 14.05 16.38 -22.03
CA GLY A 756 15.44 16.76 -21.85
C GLY A 756 15.62 18.28 -21.89
N LYS A 757 16.57 18.76 -21.11
CA LYS A 757 16.79 20.17 -20.79
C LYS A 757 18.04 20.68 -21.52
N PRO A 758 17.89 21.48 -22.60
CA PRO A 758 19.01 21.88 -23.46
C PRO A 758 20.17 22.57 -22.74
N TRP A 759 19.95 23.15 -21.56
CA TRP A 759 20.98 23.83 -20.78
C TRP A 759 21.87 22.92 -19.93
N GLN A 760 21.46 21.69 -19.64
CA GLN A 760 22.20 20.76 -18.78
C GLN A 760 22.47 19.41 -19.44
N ASP A 761 21.55 18.91 -20.27
CA ASP A 761 21.60 17.55 -20.76
C ASP A 761 22.39 17.46 -22.08
N THR A 762 23.04 16.32 -22.31
CA THR A 762 23.78 16.02 -23.54
C THR A 762 22.85 15.57 -24.67
N THR A 763 21.71 14.98 -24.32
CA THR A 763 20.68 14.48 -25.24
C THR A 763 19.32 15.02 -24.80
N PHE A 764 18.60 15.67 -25.69
CA PHE A 764 17.27 16.25 -25.46
C PHE A 764 16.48 16.29 -26.76
N ALA A 765 15.16 16.13 -26.71
CA ALA A 765 14.27 16.36 -27.83
C ALA A 765 14.07 17.87 -28.04
N LYS A 766 14.09 18.31 -29.30
CA LYS A 766 13.81 19.70 -29.69
C LYS A 766 12.70 19.79 -30.74
N TRP A 767 12.24 21.01 -31.04
CA TRP A 767 11.18 21.26 -32.02
C TRP A 767 11.47 22.49 -32.89
N ASP A 768 11.94 22.27 -34.12
CA ASP A 768 12.10 23.32 -35.14
C ASP A 768 12.00 22.74 -36.56
N ASN A 769 12.38 23.49 -37.60
CA ASN A 769 12.38 23.04 -39.00
C ASN A 769 13.74 22.48 -39.49
N SER A 770 14.68 22.15 -38.60
CA SER A 770 15.91 21.41 -38.96
C SER A 770 15.63 19.93 -39.25
N THR A 771 16.61 19.23 -39.80
CA THR A 771 16.61 17.75 -39.91
C THR A 771 17.54 17.10 -38.90
N ASP A 772 17.81 17.77 -37.78
CA ASP A 772 18.75 17.29 -36.76
C ASP A 772 18.21 16.01 -36.11
N ILE A 773 19.11 15.10 -35.74
CA ILE A 773 18.75 13.76 -35.24
C ILE A 773 17.85 13.80 -33.98
N ASN A 774 17.91 14.88 -33.20
CA ASN A 774 17.11 15.10 -32.00
C ASN A 774 15.88 16.01 -32.20
N ASN A 775 15.55 16.40 -33.44
CA ASN A 775 14.36 17.19 -33.73
C ASN A 775 13.11 16.32 -33.78
N TRP A 776 12.27 16.40 -32.74
CA TRP A 776 11.08 15.58 -32.60
C TRP A 776 10.07 15.85 -33.73
N LYS A 777 9.89 17.12 -34.14
CA LYS A 777 9.02 17.47 -35.27
C LYS A 777 9.39 16.70 -36.55
N TYR A 778 10.69 16.61 -36.85
CA TYR A 778 11.21 15.92 -38.03
C TYR A 778 11.03 14.40 -37.95
N ALA A 779 11.28 13.81 -36.78
CA ALA A 779 11.10 12.38 -36.57
C ALA A 779 9.62 11.96 -36.54
N ALA A 780 8.76 12.74 -35.88
CA ALA A 780 7.31 12.56 -35.89
C ALA A 780 6.75 12.62 -37.31
N GLU A 781 7.11 13.66 -38.10
CA GLU A 781 6.71 13.74 -39.50
C GLU A 781 7.22 12.55 -40.34
N THR A 782 8.44 12.09 -40.10
CA THR A 782 9.05 10.96 -40.83
C THR A 782 8.34 9.64 -40.49
N CYS A 783 8.11 9.36 -39.21
CA CYS A 783 7.43 8.17 -38.73
C CYS A 783 5.96 8.14 -39.20
N ALA A 784 5.24 9.26 -39.00
CA ALA A 784 3.86 9.43 -39.44
C ALA A 784 3.68 9.14 -40.94
N LYS A 785 4.54 9.71 -41.81
CA LYS A 785 4.47 9.51 -43.26
C LYS A 785 4.74 8.05 -43.65
N ARG A 786 5.54 7.31 -42.88
CA ARG A 786 5.79 5.87 -43.08
C ARG A 786 4.59 5.03 -42.66
N ILE A 787 4.06 5.24 -41.44
CA ILE A 787 2.82 4.62 -40.93
C ILE A 787 1.66 4.83 -41.92
N LEU A 788 1.41 6.08 -42.34
CA LEU A 788 0.30 6.45 -43.22
C LEU A 788 0.45 5.99 -44.68
N ASN A 789 1.65 5.56 -45.10
CA ASN A 789 1.84 4.88 -46.38
C ASN A 789 1.51 3.37 -46.29
N ILE A 790 1.40 2.80 -45.09
CA ILE A 790 1.03 1.40 -44.82
C ILE A 790 -0.45 1.29 -44.44
N ASN A 791 -0.93 2.15 -43.54
CA ASN A 791 -2.34 2.33 -43.22
C ASN A 791 -2.70 3.84 -43.23
N PRO A 792 -3.33 4.36 -44.30
CA PRO A 792 -3.68 5.77 -44.43
C PRO A 792 -4.84 6.21 -43.53
N ASN A 793 -5.45 5.28 -42.78
CA ASN A 793 -6.63 5.56 -41.95
C ASN A 793 -6.30 5.81 -40.46
N LEU A 794 -5.11 5.44 -39.98
CA LEU A 794 -4.72 5.70 -38.58
C LEU A 794 -4.70 7.19 -38.25
N LEU A 795 -5.23 7.56 -37.08
CA LEU A 795 -4.88 8.82 -36.44
C LEU A 795 -3.41 8.77 -36.00
N ILE A 796 -2.70 9.88 -36.18
CA ILE A 796 -1.32 10.06 -35.74
C ILE A 796 -1.34 11.03 -34.57
N VAL A 797 -0.95 10.52 -33.41
CA VAL A 797 -0.93 11.23 -32.14
C VAL A 797 0.51 11.65 -31.84
N ILE A 798 0.70 12.94 -31.55
CA ILE A 798 2.02 13.58 -31.51
C ILE A 798 2.15 14.40 -30.24
N GLU A 799 3.01 13.94 -29.33
CA GLU A 799 3.33 14.66 -28.12
C GLU A 799 4.23 15.87 -28.35
N GLY A 800 4.32 16.75 -27.34
CA GLY A 800 5.24 17.89 -27.31
C GLY A 800 6.67 17.51 -26.95
N ILE A 801 7.41 18.46 -26.38
CA ILE A 801 8.73 18.24 -25.77
C ILE A 801 8.70 18.67 -24.29
N GLU A 802 9.84 18.74 -23.59
CA GLU A 802 9.92 19.35 -22.25
C GLU A 802 10.17 20.87 -22.32
N ALA A 803 11.22 21.28 -23.04
CA ALA A 803 11.71 22.65 -23.06
C ALA A 803 11.78 23.25 -24.46
N TYR A 804 11.19 24.43 -24.65
CA TYR A 804 11.15 25.15 -25.92
C TYR A 804 11.76 26.56 -25.77
N PRO A 805 12.67 27.02 -26.64
CA PRO A 805 13.35 28.31 -26.50
C PRO A 805 12.36 29.48 -26.58
N LYS A 806 12.70 30.58 -25.91
CA LYS A 806 12.03 31.86 -26.10
C LYS A 806 12.34 32.43 -27.48
N ASP A 807 11.60 33.44 -27.93
CA ASP A 807 11.94 34.11 -29.19
C ASP A 807 13.36 34.70 -29.13
N ASP A 808 14.01 34.68 -30.30
CA ASP A 808 15.43 35.00 -30.53
C ASP A 808 16.48 34.15 -29.75
N VAL A 809 16.06 33.18 -28.94
CA VAL A 809 16.94 32.18 -28.31
C VAL A 809 17.21 31.02 -29.28
N THR A 810 18.45 30.52 -29.25
CA THR A 810 18.87 29.31 -30.00
C THR A 810 19.07 28.12 -29.05
N TRP A 811 18.87 26.90 -29.58
CA TRP A 811 19.04 25.63 -28.85
C TRP A 811 20.45 25.37 -28.28
N THR A 812 21.41 26.25 -28.55
CA THR A 812 22.77 26.20 -27.97
C THR A 812 22.87 26.96 -26.65
N SER A 813 21.84 27.72 -26.23
CA SER A 813 21.88 28.42 -24.94
C SER A 813 21.93 27.43 -23.78
N LYS A 814 22.86 27.70 -22.85
CA LYS A 814 23.06 26.94 -21.61
C LYS A 814 22.51 27.67 -20.37
N SER A 815 21.52 28.53 -20.57
CA SER A 815 20.76 29.22 -19.52
C SER A 815 19.34 28.67 -19.44
N SER A 816 18.89 28.24 -18.26
CA SER A 816 17.53 27.71 -18.06
C SER A 816 16.45 28.79 -18.18
N SER A 817 16.79 30.06 -17.90
CA SER A 817 15.84 31.18 -18.04
C SER A 817 15.52 31.53 -19.50
N ASP A 818 16.23 30.94 -20.47
CA ASP A 818 16.07 31.24 -21.89
C ASP A 818 15.01 30.36 -22.57
N TYR A 819 14.46 29.39 -21.83
CA TYR A 819 13.47 28.42 -22.30
C TYR A 819 12.14 28.59 -21.55
N TYR A 820 11.04 28.21 -22.20
CA TYR A 820 9.81 27.81 -21.54
C TYR A 820 9.86 26.30 -21.30
N SER A 821 9.64 25.86 -20.07
CA SER A 821 9.66 24.43 -19.70
C SER A 821 8.32 24.02 -19.12
N THR A 822 7.89 22.79 -19.37
CA THR A 822 6.73 22.19 -18.70
C THR A 822 6.95 20.69 -18.49
N TRP A 823 5.89 19.90 -18.37
CA TRP A 823 5.95 18.44 -18.36
C TRP A 823 6.67 17.89 -19.59
N TRP A 824 7.26 16.70 -19.43
CA TRP A 824 7.70 15.88 -20.55
C TRP A 824 6.49 15.60 -21.47
N GLY A 825 6.67 15.63 -22.79
CA GLY A 825 5.53 15.57 -23.74
C GLY A 825 4.54 16.76 -23.70
N GLY A 826 4.57 17.64 -22.70
CA GLY A 826 3.59 18.72 -22.51
C GLY A 826 3.83 19.99 -23.34
N ASN A 827 5.05 20.23 -23.84
CA ASN A 827 5.42 21.51 -24.46
C ASN A 827 5.16 21.52 -25.97
N LEU A 828 3.96 21.98 -26.36
CA LEU A 828 3.53 22.11 -27.77
C LEU A 828 3.61 23.57 -28.29
N ARG A 829 4.40 24.44 -27.64
CA ARG A 829 4.67 25.83 -28.09
C ARG A 829 5.21 25.91 -29.52
N GLY A 830 5.97 24.91 -29.93
CA GLY A 830 6.53 24.80 -31.27
C GLY A 830 5.47 24.71 -32.38
N VAL A 831 4.24 24.27 -32.08
CA VAL A 831 3.19 24.06 -33.09
C VAL A 831 2.76 25.38 -33.77
N ARG A 832 2.65 26.51 -33.06
CA ARG A 832 2.25 27.79 -33.69
C ARG A 832 3.25 28.31 -34.74
N LYS A 833 4.55 28.01 -34.58
CA LYS A 833 5.64 28.49 -35.45
C LYS A 833 6.09 27.43 -36.47
N TYR A 834 6.03 26.16 -36.06
CA TYR A 834 6.50 24.99 -36.80
C TYR A 834 5.47 23.84 -36.65
N PRO A 835 4.26 23.94 -37.24
CA PRO A 835 3.25 22.89 -37.16
C PRO A 835 3.71 21.63 -37.90
N ILE A 836 3.26 20.46 -37.45
CA ILE A 836 3.42 19.18 -38.16
C ILE A 836 2.76 19.26 -39.53
N ASN A 837 3.48 18.88 -40.58
CA ASN A 837 3.00 18.86 -41.96
C ASN A 837 3.06 17.45 -42.55
N LEU A 838 1.91 16.79 -42.66
CA LEU A 838 1.73 15.47 -43.29
C LEU A 838 1.16 15.58 -44.72
N GLY A 839 1.05 16.79 -45.28
CA GLY A 839 0.53 17.04 -46.62
C GLY A 839 -0.90 16.50 -46.80
N LYS A 840 -1.08 15.55 -47.72
CA LYS A 840 -2.39 14.94 -48.00
C LYS A 840 -3.03 14.20 -46.81
N TYR A 841 -2.25 13.89 -45.77
CA TYR A 841 -2.71 13.21 -44.55
C TYR A 841 -2.89 14.17 -43.35
N GLN A 842 -2.95 15.49 -43.57
CA GLN A 842 -3.08 16.46 -42.47
C GLN A 842 -4.34 16.22 -41.62
N ASN A 843 -5.39 15.65 -42.20
CA ASN A 843 -6.63 15.22 -41.53
C ASN A 843 -6.47 13.97 -40.63
N LYS A 844 -5.25 13.64 -40.20
CA LYS A 844 -4.93 12.58 -39.23
C LYS A 844 -4.10 13.08 -38.04
N VAL A 845 -3.69 14.35 -37.99
CA VAL A 845 -2.83 14.90 -36.92
C VAL A 845 -3.67 15.24 -35.67
N VAL A 846 -3.33 14.59 -34.55
CA VAL A 846 -3.82 14.91 -33.21
C VAL A 846 -2.61 15.27 -32.34
N TYR A 847 -2.72 16.30 -31.51
CA TYR A 847 -1.64 16.66 -30.57
C TYR A 847 -1.93 16.14 -29.16
N SER A 848 -0.89 15.64 -28.49
CA SER A 848 -1.00 14.99 -27.19
C SER A 848 -0.13 15.65 -26.11
N PRO A 849 -0.65 16.62 -25.35
CA PRO A 849 0.04 17.07 -24.16
C PRO A 849 -0.11 16.05 -23.03
N HIS A 850 0.96 15.79 -22.30
CA HIS A 850 0.87 15.25 -20.95
C HIS A 850 0.81 16.41 -19.95
N ASP A 851 -0.05 16.28 -18.94
CA ASP A 851 -0.12 17.23 -17.82
C ASP A 851 -0.35 16.43 -16.53
N TYR A 852 0.51 16.65 -15.54
CA TYR A 852 0.49 15.97 -14.25
C TYR A 852 0.31 16.95 -13.08
N GLY A 853 0.08 16.41 -11.88
CA GLY A 853 -0.13 17.19 -10.66
C GLY A 853 1.10 17.27 -9.74
N PRO A 854 0.98 18.00 -8.62
CA PRO A 854 2.06 18.14 -7.64
C PRO A 854 2.51 16.84 -6.96
N SER A 855 1.78 15.72 -7.07
CA SER A 855 2.28 14.41 -6.59
C SER A 855 3.41 13.84 -7.45
N VAL A 856 3.48 14.22 -8.73
CA VAL A 856 4.55 13.82 -9.67
C VAL A 856 5.70 14.83 -9.60
N TYR A 857 5.42 16.13 -9.70
CA TYR A 857 6.43 17.18 -9.48
C TYR A 857 5.82 18.52 -9.06
N GLN A 858 6.44 19.18 -8.08
CA GLN A 858 6.02 20.51 -7.60
C GLN A 858 6.48 21.61 -8.57
N GLN A 859 5.71 21.82 -9.64
CA GLN A 859 5.96 22.83 -10.66
C GLN A 859 5.69 24.27 -10.18
N PRO A 860 6.32 25.31 -10.78
CA PRO A 860 6.18 26.70 -10.32
C PRO A 860 4.76 27.29 -10.35
N TRP A 861 3.87 26.77 -11.22
CA TRP A 861 2.47 27.19 -11.31
C TRP A 861 1.57 26.57 -10.23
N PHE A 862 2.06 25.60 -9.44
CA PHE A 862 1.37 25.09 -8.25
C PHE A 862 1.66 25.93 -7.00
N TYR A 863 1.64 27.25 -7.14
CA TYR A 863 1.81 28.16 -6.01
C TYR A 863 0.60 28.09 -5.04
N PRO A 864 0.78 28.37 -3.74
CA PRO A 864 -0.31 28.29 -2.76
C PRO A 864 -1.53 29.12 -3.19
N GLY A 865 -2.67 28.45 -3.39
CA GLY A 865 -3.90 29.08 -3.84
C GLY A 865 -4.13 29.11 -5.36
N PHE A 866 -3.34 28.39 -6.18
CA PHE A 866 -3.59 28.26 -7.62
C PHE A 866 -5.05 27.81 -7.93
N THR A 867 -5.54 28.20 -9.11
CA THR A 867 -6.92 27.98 -9.58
C THR A 867 -6.94 27.36 -10.98
N LYS A 868 -8.08 26.86 -11.46
CA LYS A 868 -8.23 26.42 -12.87
C LYS A 868 -7.82 27.54 -13.85
N GLU A 869 -8.18 28.78 -13.54
CA GLU A 869 -7.88 29.94 -14.40
C GLU A 869 -6.37 30.25 -14.44
N SER A 870 -5.67 30.15 -13.30
CA SER A 870 -4.21 30.33 -13.30
C SER A 870 -3.47 29.16 -13.93
N LEU A 871 -3.90 27.91 -13.73
CA LEU A 871 -3.35 26.77 -14.47
C LEU A 871 -3.52 26.94 -15.99
N LEU A 872 -4.68 27.43 -16.41
CA LEU A 872 -4.97 27.73 -17.81
C LEU A 872 -4.10 28.87 -18.34
N GLN A 873 -3.88 29.94 -17.59
CA GLN A 873 -3.08 31.10 -18.02
C GLN A 873 -1.56 30.89 -17.92
N ASP A 874 -1.07 30.18 -16.91
CA ASP A 874 0.36 30.00 -16.60
C ASP A 874 0.95 28.76 -17.30
N CYS A 875 0.17 27.67 -17.43
CA CYS A 875 0.60 26.40 -18.02
C CYS A 875 -0.16 26.06 -19.31
N TRP A 876 -1.45 25.73 -19.23
CA TRP A 876 -2.13 24.97 -20.28
C TRP A 876 -2.28 25.75 -21.58
N ARG A 877 -2.86 26.96 -21.58
CA ARG A 877 -3.02 27.78 -22.80
C ARG A 877 -1.67 28.16 -23.41
N PRO A 878 -0.65 28.61 -22.66
CA PRO A 878 0.67 28.86 -23.25
C PRO A 878 1.37 27.64 -23.85
N ASN A 879 1.16 26.43 -23.30
CA ASN A 879 1.88 25.24 -23.73
C ASN A 879 1.14 24.44 -24.81
N TRP A 880 -0.17 24.23 -24.67
CA TRP A 880 -0.92 23.27 -25.51
C TRP A 880 -2.39 23.65 -25.81
N ALA A 881 -3.15 24.21 -24.86
CA ALA A 881 -4.61 24.38 -25.02
C ALA A 881 -4.99 25.34 -26.16
N TYR A 882 -4.11 26.31 -26.48
CA TYR A 882 -4.29 27.22 -27.62
C TYR A 882 -4.50 26.48 -28.95
N ILE A 883 -4.01 25.25 -29.11
CA ILE A 883 -4.13 24.48 -30.36
C ILE A 883 -5.59 24.16 -30.69
N MET A 884 -6.40 23.88 -29.68
CA MET A 884 -7.84 23.65 -29.85
C MET A 884 -8.63 24.97 -29.81
N GLU A 885 -8.24 25.93 -28.96
CA GLU A 885 -8.88 27.26 -28.91
C GLU A 885 -8.72 28.06 -30.23
N GLU A 886 -7.56 27.96 -30.89
CA GLU A 886 -7.27 28.60 -32.21
C GLU A 886 -7.70 27.73 -33.41
N ASN A 887 -8.40 26.60 -33.17
CA ASN A 887 -8.87 25.66 -34.19
C ASN A 887 -7.77 25.11 -35.12
N ILE A 888 -6.58 24.86 -34.57
CA ILE A 888 -5.41 24.34 -35.31
C ILE A 888 -5.54 22.82 -35.51
N ALA A 889 -5.89 22.08 -34.45
CA ALA A 889 -6.01 20.62 -34.42
C ALA A 889 -6.70 20.14 -33.12
N PRO A 890 -7.23 18.90 -33.08
CA PRO A 890 -7.74 18.30 -31.85
C PRO A 890 -6.62 17.99 -30.86
N LEU A 891 -7.00 17.99 -29.58
CA LEU A 891 -6.15 17.60 -28.47
C LEU A 891 -6.62 16.27 -27.87
N LEU A 892 -5.67 15.40 -27.56
CA LEU A 892 -5.86 14.18 -26.77
C LEU A 892 -4.86 14.20 -25.61
N ILE A 893 -5.30 14.40 -24.37
CA ILE A 893 -4.41 14.39 -23.22
C ILE A 893 -3.97 12.94 -22.95
N GLY A 894 -2.81 12.56 -23.49
CA GLY A 894 -2.32 11.18 -23.52
C GLY A 894 -2.09 10.58 -22.14
N GLU A 895 -1.66 11.41 -21.19
CA GLU A 895 -1.55 11.08 -19.79
C GLU A 895 -1.97 12.25 -18.91
N TRP A 896 -2.87 11.95 -17.98
CA TRP A 896 -3.16 12.74 -16.79
C TRP A 896 -3.60 11.79 -15.67
N GLY A 897 -3.13 12.01 -14.45
CA GLY A 897 -3.30 11.03 -13.38
C GLY A 897 -2.83 11.51 -12.01
N GLY A 898 -3.16 10.75 -10.96
CA GLY A 898 -2.72 11.07 -9.61
C GLY A 898 -3.40 10.28 -8.50
N HIS A 899 -2.90 10.49 -7.28
CA HIS A 899 -3.57 10.08 -6.05
C HIS A 899 -4.68 11.07 -5.68
N LEU A 900 -5.82 10.55 -5.19
CA LEU A 900 -6.90 11.34 -4.62
C LEU A 900 -6.61 11.63 -3.14
N ASP A 901 -5.65 12.53 -2.93
CA ASP A 901 -5.04 12.91 -1.65
C ASP A 901 -5.88 13.86 -0.78
N GLY A 902 -6.97 14.42 -1.31
CA GLY A 902 -7.75 15.48 -0.65
C GLY A 902 -7.01 16.82 -0.52
N ALA A 903 -5.91 17.04 -1.25
CA ALA A 903 -5.08 18.24 -1.19
C ALA A 903 -4.89 18.85 -2.60
N ASP A 904 -3.76 19.52 -2.85
CA ASP A 904 -3.52 20.23 -4.10
C ASP A 904 -3.43 19.28 -5.32
N ASN A 905 -3.13 17.99 -5.15
CA ASN A 905 -3.14 17.04 -6.28
C ASN A 905 -4.57 16.68 -6.71
N GLU A 906 -5.45 16.25 -5.79
CA GLU A 906 -6.87 16.01 -6.08
C GLU A 906 -7.55 17.29 -6.63
N LYS A 907 -7.10 18.47 -6.19
CA LYS A 907 -7.55 19.78 -6.70
C LYS A 907 -7.08 20.07 -8.14
N TRP A 908 -5.80 19.85 -8.48
CA TRP A 908 -5.33 19.97 -9.87
C TRP A 908 -6.03 18.95 -10.77
N MET A 909 -6.12 17.68 -10.36
CA MET A 909 -6.82 16.62 -11.10
C MET A 909 -8.26 17.05 -11.40
N LYS A 910 -8.93 17.67 -10.43
CA LYS A 910 -10.31 18.14 -10.59
C LYS A 910 -10.39 19.29 -11.60
N TYR A 911 -9.49 20.26 -11.52
CA TYR A 911 -9.47 21.37 -12.47
C TYR A 911 -9.20 20.90 -13.91
N LEU A 912 -8.29 19.94 -14.11
CA LEU A 912 -8.02 19.39 -15.44
C LEU A 912 -9.19 18.54 -15.94
N ARG A 913 -9.76 17.66 -15.12
CA ARG A 913 -10.97 16.89 -15.45
C ARG A 913 -12.14 17.81 -15.82
N ASP A 914 -12.38 18.85 -15.03
CA ASP A 914 -13.48 19.78 -15.28
C ASP A 914 -13.23 20.58 -16.58
N TYR A 915 -11.97 20.90 -16.92
CA TYR A 915 -11.60 21.51 -18.22
C TYR A 915 -11.71 20.54 -19.42
N ILE A 916 -11.34 19.27 -19.24
CA ILE A 916 -11.55 18.17 -20.21
C ILE A 916 -13.03 18.06 -20.55
N ILE A 917 -13.89 18.07 -19.53
CA ILE A 917 -15.36 18.02 -19.63
C ILE A 917 -15.92 19.25 -20.34
N GLU A 918 -15.51 20.45 -19.93
CA GLU A 918 -16.04 21.72 -20.48
C GLU A 918 -15.77 21.92 -21.98
N ASN A 919 -14.71 21.29 -22.52
CA ASN A 919 -14.26 21.46 -23.90
C ASN A 919 -14.24 20.15 -24.72
N HIS A 920 -14.79 19.06 -24.16
CA HIS A 920 -14.84 17.71 -24.77
C HIS A 920 -13.47 17.21 -25.28
N ILE A 921 -12.41 17.51 -24.51
CA ILE A 921 -11.03 17.15 -24.87
C ILE A 921 -10.89 15.63 -24.83
N HIS A 922 -10.29 15.03 -25.86
CA HIS A 922 -9.98 13.60 -25.82
C HIS A 922 -8.95 13.34 -24.72
N HIS A 923 -8.95 12.17 -24.08
CA HIS A 923 -7.98 11.86 -23.03
C HIS A 923 -7.82 10.36 -22.77
N THR A 924 -6.68 10.00 -22.22
CA THR A 924 -6.43 8.70 -21.61
C THR A 924 -5.88 8.90 -20.19
N PHE A 925 -6.53 8.27 -19.21
CA PHE A 925 -6.19 8.43 -17.80
C PHE A 925 -5.01 7.54 -17.40
N TRP A 926 -3.99 8.13 -16.77
CA TRP A 926 -2.86 7.41 -16.19
C TRP A 926 -3.16 7.00 -14.74
N CYS A 927 -3.29 5.72 -14.42
CA CYS A 927 -3.36 4.56 -15.31
C CYS A 927 -4.38 3.55 -14.78
N PHE A 928 -4.60 2.46 -15.51
CA PHE A 928 -5.26 1.28 -14.95
C PHE A 928 -4.40 0.72 -13.80
N ASN A 929 -3.11 0.53 -14.06
CA ASN A 929 -2.14 -0.19 -13.23
C ASN A 929 -1.97 0.33 -11.79
N ALA A 930 -1.98 -0.58 -10.82
CA ALA A 930 -1.68 -0.22 -9.43
C ALA A 930 -0.22 0.23 -9.18
N ASN A 931 0.72 -0.13 -10.07
CA ASN A 931 2.16 -0.03 -9.81
C ASN A 931 2.90 1.18 -10.42
N SER A 932 2.19 2.22 -10.88
CA SER A 932 2.82 3.56 -10.92
C SER A 932 2.96 4.07 -9.47
N GLY A 933 4.17 4.49 -9.09
CA GLY A 933 4.51 4.79 -7.69
C GLY A 933 4.13 6.19 -7.21
N ASP A 934 3.73 7.06 -8.14
CA ASP A 934 3.54 8.51 -8.01
C ASP A 934 2.10 8.97 -8.34
N THR A 935 1.32 8.11 -9.02
CA THR A 935 -0.13 8.29 -9.20
C THR A 935 -0.97 7.12 -8.67
N GLY A 936 -0.39 5.92 -8.55
CA GLY A 936 -1.15 4.67 -8.53
C GLY A 936 -2.05 4.53 -9.78
N GLY A 937 -3.04 3.64 -9.71
CA GLY A 937 -3.99 3.43 -10.81
C GLY A 937 -5.44 3.39 -10.38
N LEU A 938 -6.27 2.79 -11.24
CA LEU A 938 -7.71 2.56 -11.03
C LEU A 938 -8.01 1.20 -10.39
N VAL A 939 -7.01 0.35 -10.17
CA VAL A 939 -7.08 -0.86 -9.33
C VAL A 939 -6.05 -0.84 -8.20
N GLY A 940 -6.32 -1.60 -7.14
CA GLY A 940 -5.35 -1.89 -6.08
C GLY A 940 -4.27 -2.89 -6.52
N TYR A 941 -3.26 -3.11 -5.67
CA TYR A 941 -2.09 -3.96 -5.99
C TYR A 941 -2.39 -5.45 -6.24
N ASP A 942 -3.63 -5.91 -6.03
CA ASP A 942 -4.12 -7.22 -6.48
C ASP A 942 -4.50 -7.26 -7.98
N PHE A 943 -4.45 -6.11 -8.66
CA PHE A 943 -4.89 -5.85 -10.04
C PHE A 943 -6.33 -6.28 -10.37
N THR A 944 -7.18 -6.46 -9.35
CA THR A 944 -8.56 -6.99 -9.51
C THR A 944 -9.61 -6.20 -8.74
N THR A 945 -9.25 -5.59 -7.61
CA THR A 945 -10.11 -4.67 -6.85
C THR A 945 -10.00 -3.26 -7.41
N TRP A 946 -11.10 -2.71 -7.94
CA TRP A 946 -11.15 -1.33 -8.45
C TRP A 946 -11.15 -0.29 -7.32
N ASP A 947 -10.41 0.81 -7.51
CA ASP A 947 -10.56 2.04 -6.71
C ASP A 947 -11.83 2.77 -7.16
N GLU A 948 -12.95 2.40 -6.54
CA GLU A 948 -14.24 3.03 -6.84
C GLU A 948 -14.29 4.52 -6.46
N LYS A 949 -13.39 5.05 -5.60
CA LYS A 949 -13.28 6.51 -5.36
C LYS A 949 -12.68 7.18 -6.60
N LYS A 950 -11.54 6.67 -7.10
CA LYS A 950 -10.84 7.21 -8.27
C LYS A 950 -11.62 7.01 -9.56
N TYR A 951 -12.25 5.86 -9.75
CA TYR A 951 -13.17 5.65 -10.87
C TYR A 951 -14.40 6.56 -10.78
N SER A 952 -15.05 6.72 -9.62
CA SER A 952 -16.19 7.66 -9.49
C SER A 952 -15.79 9.13 -9.69
N PHE A 953 -14.56 9.49 -9.33
CA PHE A 953 -14.00 10.81 -9.63
C PHE A 953 -13.78 11.03 -11.14
N LEU A 954 -13.31 10.01 -11.85
CA LEU A 954 -12.98 10.05 -13.28
C LEU A 954 -14.21 9.93 -14.19
N LYS A 955 -15.20 9.12 -13.80
CA LYS A 955 -16.40 8.79 -14.59
C LYS A 955 -17.11 9.99 -15.26
N PRO A 956 -17.22 11.20 -14.67
CA PRO A 956 -17.82 12.36 -15.33
C PRO A 956 -17.15 12.78 -16.65
N ALA A 957 -15.90 12.39 -16.88
CA ALA A 957 -15.14 12.64 -18.11
C ALA A 957 -15.18 11.46 -19.11
N LEU A 958 -16.08 10.48 -18.94
CA LEU A 958 -16.29 9.38 -19.88
C LEU A 958 -17.53 9.64 -20.75
N TRP A 959 -17.48 9.28 -22.03
CA TRP A 959 -18.58 9.56 -22.96
C TRP A 959 -19.84 8.75 -22.61
N GLN A 960 -20.92 9.47 -22.29
CA GLN A 960 -22.25 8.91 -22.02
C GLN A 960 -23.32 9.52 -22.93
N ASP A 961 -24.48 8.85 -23.01
CA ASP A 961 -25.71 9.41 -23.57
C ASP A 961 -26.62 10.03 -22.48
N SER A 962 -27.76 10.59 -22.90
CA SER A 962 -28.74 11.18 -21.97
C SER A 962 -29.34 10.21 -20.93
N GLN A 963 -29.10 8.90 -21.09
CA GLN A 963 -29.57 7.83 -20.21
C GLN A 963 -28.44 7.30 -19.30
N GLY A 964 -27.23 7.86 -19.38
CA GLY A 964 -26.07 7.44 -18.60
C GLY A 964 -25.47 6.10 -19.06
N ARG A 965 -25.74 5.68 -20.30
CA ARG A 965 -25.09 4.52 -20.95
C ARG A 965 -23.77 4.97 -21.57
N PHE A 966 -22.71 4.19 -21.45
CA PHE A 966 -21.42 4.55 -22.07
C PHE A 966 -21.40 4.29 -23.58
N VAL A 967 -20.61 5.06 -24.31
CA VAL A 967 -20.58 5.08 -25.79
C VAL A 967 -19.26 4.52 -26.33
N GLY A 968 -19.35 3.39 -27.05
CA GLY A 968 -18.23 2.81 -27.81
C GLY A 968 -18.01 3.48 -29.17
N LEU A 969 -16.77 3.40 -29.65
CA LEU A 969 -16.36 3.96 -30.95
C LEU A 969 -16.64 3.04 -32.15
N ASP A 970 -16.95 1.76 -31.91
CA ASP A 970 -17.36 0.81 -32.97
C ASP A 970 -18.78 1.13 -33.47
N HIS A 971 -19.01 1.09 -34.79
CA HIS A 971 -20.32 1.40 -35.39
C HIS A 971 -21.36 0.29 -35.22
N LYS A 972 -20.95 -0.95 -34.92
CA LYS A 972 -21.79 -2.15 -34.83
C LYS A 972 -21.84 -2.74 -33.42
N ARG A 973 -20.71 -2.84 -32.70
CA ARG A 973 -20.61 -3.45 -31.37
C ARG A 973 -20.80 -2.42 -30.23
N PRO A 974 -21.71 -2.66 -29.27
CA PRO A 974 -21.74 -1.93 -28.01
C PRO A 974 -20.46 -2.10 -27.19
N LEU A 975 -20.15 -1.12 -26.34
CA LEU A 975 -18.95 -1.13 -25.50
C LEU A 975 -19.09 -2.05 -24.26
N GLY A 976 -18.23 -3.04 -24.14
CA GLY A 976 -18.25 -4.00 -23.03
C GLY A 976 -19.26 -5.13 -23.20
N THR A 977 -19.29 -6.03 -22.22
CA THR A 977 -20.09 -7.27 -22.26
C THR A 977 -21.35 -7.21 -21.39
N ASN A 978 -21.54 -6.13 -20.63
CA ASN A 978 -22.63 -5.98 -19.66
C ASN A 978 -24.05 -5.77 -20.26
N GLY A 979 -24.16 -5.53 -21.57
CA GLY A 979 -25.43 -5.31 -22.28
C GLY A 979 -26.16 -3.99 -21.94
N LYS A 980 -25.49 -3.03 -21.30
CA LYS A 980 -26.06 -1.74 -20.85
C LYS A 980 -25.59 -0.54 -21.68
N ASN A 981 -24.40 -0.64 -22.24
CA ASN A 981 -23.73 0.40 -23.03
C ASN A 981 -24.18 0.36 -24.50
N ILE A 982 -23.76 1.33 -25.31
CA ILE A 982 -24.15 1.47 -26.72
C ILE A 982 -22.96 1.66 -27.66
N ASN A 983 -23.24 1.60 -28.96
CA ASN A 983 -22.31 1.85 -30.07
C ASN A 983 -22.55 3.27 -30.65
N ILE A 984 -21.59 3.84 -31.40
CA ILE A 984 -21.69 5.24 -31.88
C ILE A 984 -22.89 5.46 -32.81
N THR A 985 -23.19 4.49 -33.67
CA THR A 985 -24.38 4.51 -34.55
C THR A 985 -25.68 4.62 -33.75
N THR A 986 -25.77 3.93 -32.60
CA THR A 986 -26.93 3.95 -31.70
C THR A 986 -27.06 5.28 -30.98
N TYR A 987 -25.93 5.87 -30.54
CA TYR A 987 -25.92 7.20 -29.93
C TYR A 987 -26.55 8.23 -30.87
N TYR A 988 -26.06 8.31 -32.11
CA TYR A 988 -26.58 9.29 -33.08
C TYR A 988 -27.98 8.97 -33.61
N ASN A 989 -28.35 7.69 -33.76
CA ASN A 989 -29.73 7.32 -34.14
C ASN A 989 -30.78 7.68 -33.07
N ASN A 990 -30.38 7.86 -31.80
CA ASN A 990 -31.27 8.35 -30.75
C ASN A 990 -31.49 9.88 -30.82
N ASN A 991 -30.82 10.59 -31.74
CA ASN A 991 -30.76 12.06 -31.82
C ASN A 991 -30.13 12.72 -30.59
N GLU A 992 -29.19 12.03 -29.93
CA GLU A 992 -28.31 12.67 -28.95
C GLU A 992 -27.49 13.79 -29.64
N PRO A 993 -27.22 14.92 -28.96
CA PRO A 993 -26.43 16.02 -29.51
C PRO A 993 -24.93 15.65 -29.58
N GLU A 994 -24.06 16.62 -29.89
CA GLU A 994 -22.62 16.42 -29.76
C GLU A 994 -22.23 15.88 -28.35
N PRO A 995 -21.15 15.08 -28.24
CA PRO A 995 -20.82 14.28 -27.05
C PRO A 995 -21.04 14.98 -25.70
N VAL A 996 -22.05 14.56 -24.94
CA VAL A 996 -22.40 15.18 -23.66
C VAL A 996 -21.63 14.52 -22.51
N PRO A 997 -21.06 15.30 -21.56
CA PRO A 997 -20.50 14.74 -20.33
C PRO A 997 -21.59 14.20 -19.41
N ALA A 998 -21.26 13.16 -18.63
CA ALA A 998 -22.21 12.50 -17.74
C ALA A 998 -22.87 13.50 -16.77
N THR A 999 -24.21 13.50 -16.71
CA THR A 999 -24.97 14.34 -15.78
C THR A 999 -24.70 13.96 -14.32
N LYS A 1000 -24.58 14.97 -13.46
CA LYS A 1000 -24.32 14.87 -12.00
C LYS A 1000 -25.36 14.05 -11.24
#